data_AF-A0A535ZH80-F1
#
_entry.id   AF-A0A535ZH80-F1
#
_cell.length_a   1.000
_cell.length_b   1.000
_cell.length_c   1.000
_cell.angle_alpha   90.00
_cell.angle_beta   90.00
_cell.angle_gamma   90.00
#
_symmetry.space_group_name_H-M   'P 1'
#
loop_
_entity.id
_entity.type
_entity.pdbx_description
1 polymer ?
#
loop_
_entity_poly.entity_id
_entity_poly.type
_entity_poly.pdbx_seq_one_letter_code
_entity_poly.pdbx_strand_id
1 'polypeptide(L)'
;MRNLDTPSNTGAPALRTGGFALARDRRGDALLLDLKDRADKNTKIESHADVTFDAEDLIRGYRLDVFDQDTPGGARWFTLHDRTTQHTAGDPTSKDPPLKLPPIHDEGYVKSTAASSERQDHPNASDDLYLHETVIAWDGWSLAAPPPGKAIVEPGEGDGGGSLARIDPAAGQKAPLLSVVSVGPNSLPRLRVGHHYRMRVRTVDLAGNSRGFSQKSLDPVKPYLESEQQPYLRLEPVPSPTVLRRHIDTEGESLEYLLIRSNGGISASDYASSDDVVNALAGKPYKYGDDSQRHIAPPKGSAQMAEQESRLEAAFGGTPAQVNSALTKIIDPATGKKTIAQTTIEVFPPGASLPNQRGGGLSEGADDDAKNKLAGAYAYYPDAQLVLPYLPDPFASGMALTGYDLTGNEVFHIEVPFAGEWPALAPFRIRLSEGAEGTTPQAAFQNGILEVALAKADVVRATLSSLFPDGRLEDFAIWHWMSNAATAPQPGQIDDLAKAARAGRHWMFTPYRKVTFTHAVQQPLAVPDMTKVIPTRVLGATYTDFEGSIVNHAKSTGRIDVPAEWTEDVDLVTNPEPRMAALGNAVPHSAHAFGFDLMPDEDQAEVTRADVGRISRQEFGDTKYRRITYHSVATTRFREFLPAVIANDPAKIQQVEQKQAPDGKTKPLLVHDVPSSARPAHADVMYSIPTFRWERNDEGSIRTHIRHGGGIRLWLRRPWFSSGDGEQLGVLLEPGIRLPPGWMRSPALEQSLGELAARPPLVSSEPLLRGVPAPIRQPAHSSVRSLTVSSSAQSRRLSGVGRASRAALAGAFPQPTAADLRRMLAPYVTMWGTDPIWDSAAPDQPPTVAAFPDHVSYATGLTLDEISPYARVTVAGHEVHWDKDRGLWYCDITVDAGDSYYPFVRLALARFQPHSVIDAHLSRVTVADFMQLVPNRTARVEIGSGSADITVTGFSGTNSAVSAEFPPREKPVVQPNTTMQVALQRRRASIPGDLGWERLNEITLEANFNGFNVVWSGSVALPEGALETHQHRLLITEIETFFRDQSDDDPAVITSPFLRERVVYADAFEL
;
A
#
# COMPACT_ATOMS: atom_id res chain seq x y z
N MET A 1 -0.45 -40.33 19.09
CA MET A 1 -1.45 -39.43 19.67
C MET A 1 -1.57 -38.19 18.79
N ARG A 2 -2.70 -38.00 18.12
CA ARG A 2 -3.14 -36.72 17.53
C ARG A 2 -4.58 -36.54 17.99
N ASN A 3 -4.90 -35.42 18.63
CA ASN A 3 -6.28 -35.01 18.89
C ASN A 3 -6.69 -33.93 17.86
N LEU A 4 -7.96 -33.55 17.86
CA LEU A 4 -8.50 -32.50 16.98
C LEU A 4 -7.81 -31.13 17.12
N ASP A 5 -7.14 -30.89 18.26
CA ASP A 5 -6.41 -29.64 18.54
C ASP A 5 -4.91 -29.71 18.17
N THR A 6 -4.42 -30.85 17.67
CA THR A 6 -3.00 -30.99 17.30
C THR A 6 -2.74 -30.20 16.00
N PRO A 7 -1.85 -29.19 15.99
CA PRO A 7 -1.58 -28.38 14.80
C PRO A 7 -1.21 -29.22 13.58
N SER A 8 -1.70 -28.81 12.41
CA SER A 8 -1.43 -29.47 11.12
C SER A 8 0.07 -29.61 10.81
N ASN A 9 0.89 -28.71 11.34
CA ASN A 9 2.35 -28.75 11.28
C ASN A 9 2.94 -28.81 12.70
N THR A 10 3.03 -30.02 13.27
CA THR A 10 3.70 -30.24 14.56
C THR A 10 4.90 -31.15 14.34
N GLY A 11 6.06 -30.71 14.82
CA GLY A 11 7.28 -31.51 14.77
C GLY A 11 7.27 -32.67 15.77
N ALA A 12 8.13 -33.67 15.56
CA ALA A 12 8.35 -34.70 16.57
C ALA A 12 8.94 -34.04 17.85
N PRO A 13 8.50 -34.44 19.05
CA PRO A 13 9.10 -33.94 20.28
C PRO A 13 10.58 -34.33 20.33
N ALA A 14 11.42 -33.47 20.92
CA ALA A 14 12.83 -33.77 21.13
C ALA A 14 12.95 -35.00 22.04
N LEU A 15 13.49 -36.08 21.49
CA LEU A 15 13.76 -37.31 22.23
C LEU A 15 15.00 -37.11 23.12
N ARG A 16 15.03 -37.81 24.25
CA ARG A 16 16.17 -37.80 25.17
C ARG A 16 16.88 -39.14 25.16
N THR A 17 18.19 -39.11 25.13
CA THR A 17 19.07 -40.25 25.25
C THR A 17 19.17 -40.62 26.73
N GLY A 18 18.62 -41.79 27.08
CA GLY A 18 18.68 -42.33 28.45
C GLY A 18 19.73 -43.43 28.62
N GLY A 19 19.72 -44.41 27.71
CA GLY A 19 20.48 -45.65 27.87
C GLY A 19 19.90 -46.78 27.02
N PHE A 20 20.23 -48.02 27.38
CA PHE A 20 19.63 -49.20 26.79
C PHE A 20 18.56 -49.79 27.70
N ALA A 21 17.44 -50.21 27.12
CA ALA A 21 16.35 -50.87 27.85
C ALA A 21 16.07 -52.23 27.23
N LEU A 22 15.98 -53.26 28.09
CA LEU A 22 15.47 -54.56 27.71
C LEU A 22 13.99 -54.62 28.07
N ALA A 23 13.13 -54.69 27.05
CA ALA A 23 11.69 -54.83 27.21
C ALA A 23 11.23 -56.24 26.85
N ARG A 24 10.18 -56.70 27.53
CA ARG A 24 9.48 -57.94 27.20
C ARG A 24 8.08 -57.57 26.72
N ASP A 25 7.80 -57.84 25.46
CA ASP A 25 6.48 -57.60 24.87
C ASP A 25 5.41 -58.40 25.62
N ARG A 26 4.26 -57.78 25.87
CA ARG A 26 3.11 -58.37 26.60
C ARG A 26 3.48 -58.93 27.97
N ARG A 27 4.45 -58.31 28.66
CA ARG A 27 4.90 -58.74 30.00
C ARG A 27 3.75 -58.81 31.01
N GLY A 28 2.78 -57.90 30.91
CA GLY A 28 1.58 -57.90 31.75
C GLY A 28 0.73 -59.16 31.60
N ASP A 29 0.48 -59.58 30.36
CA ASP A 29 -0.26 -60.84 30.08
C ASP A 29 0.50 -62.05 30.59
N ALA A 30 1.82 -62.08 30.40
CA ALA A 30 2.68 -63.15 30.89
C ALA A 30 2.66 -63.22 32.43
N LEU A 31 2.69 -62.07 33.12
CA LEU A 31 2.58 -62.03 34.58
C LEU A 31 1.19 -62.50 35.05
N LEU A 32 0.11 -62.13 34.36
CA LEU A 32 -1.24 -62.58 34.72
C LEU A 32 -1.38 -64.10 34.62
N LEU A 33 -0.80 -64.71 33.58
CA LEU A 33 -0.79 -66.16 33.42
C LEU A 33 0.06 -66.82 34.52
N ASP A 34 1.25 -66.30 34.81
CA ASP A 34 2.12 -66.76 35.89
C ASP A 34 1.44 -66.66 37.27
N LEU A 35 0.71 -65.57 37.56
CA LEU A 35 -0.05 -65.43 38.81
C LEU A 35 -1.17 -66.47 38.94
N LYS A 36 -1.88 -66.78 37.86
CA LYS A 36 -2.93 -67.81 37.86
C LYS A 36 -2.34 -69.20 38.10
N ASP A 37 -1.29 -69.54 37.37
CA ASP A 37 -0.59 -70.82 37.52
C ASP A 37 0.01 -70.98 38.93
N ARG A 38 0.59 -69.91 39.49
CA ARG A 38 1.06 -69.91 40.89
C ARG A 38 -0.06 -70.06 41.91
N ALA A 39 -1.23 -69.45 41.69
CA ALA A 39 -2.38 -69.62 42.57
C ALA A 39 -2.88 -71.08 42.54
N ASP A 40 -2.92 -71.71 41.37
CA ASP A 40 -3.27 -73.12 41.21
C ASP A 40 -2.24 -74.04 41.89
N LYS A 41 -0.94 -73.77 41.70
CA LYS A 41 0.16 -74.47 42.37
C LYS A 41 0.08 -74.31 43.88
N ASN A 42 -0.16 -73.11 44.40
CA ASN A 42 -0.30 -72.86 45.83
C ASN A 42 -1.50 -73.60 46.42
N THR A 43 -2.64 -73.60 45.72
CA THR A 43 -3.83 -74.36 46.13
C THR A 43 -3.51 -75.86 46.23
N LYS A 44 -2.77 -76.42 45.26
CA LYS A 44 -2.31 -77.82 45.31
C LYS A 44 -1.38 -78.09 46.49
N ILE A 45 -0.45 -77.18 46.80
CA ILE A 45 0.45 -77.28 47.97
C ILE A 45 -0.37 -77.29 49.26
N GLU A 46 -1.29 -76.35 49.43
CA GLU A 46 -2.17 -76.24 50.60
C GLU A 46 -3.10 -77.46 50.74
N SER A 47 -3.47 -78.09 49.62
CA SER A 47 -4.24 -79.34 49.62
C SER A 47 -3.39 -80.61 49.70
N HIS A 48 -2.07 -80.50 49.93
CA HIS A 48 -1.12 -81.63 49.95
C HIS A 48 -1.13 -82.50 48.69
N ALA A 49 -1.42 -81.92 47.52
CA ALA A 49 -1.32 -82.60 46.22
C ALA A 49 0.09 -82.46 45.63
N ASP A 50 0.47 -83.38 44.75
CA ASP A 50 1.75 -83.29 44.02
C ASP A 50 1.77 -82.06 43.11
N VAL A 51 2.87 -81.29 43.16
CA VAL A 51 3.09 -80.09 42.36
C VAL A 51 4.40 -80.21 41.59
N THR A 52 4.33 -80.01 40.27
CA THR A 52 5.50 -79.89 39.41
C THR A 52 5.87 -78.42 39.27
N PHE A 53 7.15 -78.12 39.44
CA PHE A 53 7.72 -76.80 39.16
C PHE A 53 8.58 -76.86 37.91
N ASP A 54 8.43 -75.86 37.06
CA ASP A 54 9.29 -75.61 35.90
C ASP A 54 10.43 -74.65 36.29
N ALA A 55 11.45 -74.57 35.43
CA ALA A 55 12.59 -73.69 35.68
C ALA A 55 12.18 -72.22 35.88
N GLU A 56 11.09 -71.78 35.22
CA GLU A 56 10.57 -70.40 35.31
C GLU A 56 9.98 -70.08 36.69
N ASP A 57 9.42 -71.07 37.40
CA ASP A 57 8.88 -70.91 38.76
C ASP A 57 9.96 -70.60 39.79
N LEU A 58 11.20 -71.02 39.48
CA LEU A 58 12.36 -70.85 40.35
C LEU A 58 13.12 -69.55 40.06
N ILE A 59 12.69 -68.73 39.09
CA ILE A 59 13.39 -67.48 38.72
C ILE A 59 12.93 -66.33 39.61
N ARG A 60 13.89 -65.74 40.33
CA ARG A 60 13.71 -64.54 41.15
C ARG A 60 14.01 -63.25 40.39
N GLY A 61 14.90 -63.30 39.43
CA GLY A 61 15.41 -62.12 38.76
C GLY A 61 16.49 -62.40 37.73
N TYR A 62 17.19 -61.33 37.37
CA TYR A 62 18.12 -61.31 36.25
C TYR A 62 19.39 -60.54 36.58
N ARG A 63 20.51 -60.96 35.97
CA ARG A 63 21.77 -60.22 35.90
C ARG A 63 22.06 -59.89 34.43
N LEU A 64 22.33 -58.62 34.17
CA LEU A 64 22.72 -58.09 32.86
C LEU A 64 24.24 -57.99 32.78
N ASP A 65 24.81 -58.60 31.74
CA ASP A 65 26.19 -58.39 31.32
C ASP A 65 26.20 -57.61 30.01
N VAL A 66 27.14 -56.67 29.88
CA VAL A 66 27.32 -55.80 28.70
C VAL A 66 28.72 -56.04 28.12
N PHE A 67 28.78 -56.29 26.82
CA PHE A 67 30.01 -56.29 26.04
C PHE A 67 30.21 -54.90 25.48
N ASP A 68 31.34 -54.27 25.81
CA ASP A 68 31.74 -53.00 25.25
C ASP A 68 32.83 -53.28 24.20
N GLN A 69 32.52 -53.04 22.93
CA GLN A 69 33.42 -53.29 21.81
C GLN A 69 34.59 -52.29 21.78
N ASP A 70 34.33 -51.08 22.28
CA ASP A 70 35.18 -49.90 22.09
C ASP A 70 35.85 -49.47 23.41
N THR A 71 35.71 -50.27 24.48
CA THR A 71 36.35 -50.00 25.77
C THR A 71 37.88 -49.91 25.63
N PRO A 72 38.52 -48.94 26.32
CA PRO A 72 39.96 -48.92 26.44
C PRO A 72 40.49 -50.22 27.06
N GLY A 73 41.56 -50.77 26.48
CA GLY A 73 42.13 -52.07 26.90
C GLY A 73 41.59 -53.29 26.14
N GLY A 74 40.66 -53.10 25.20
CA GLY A 74 40.18 -54.13 24.28
C GLY A 74 38.80 -54.67 24.63
N ALA A 75 38.05 -55.04 23.59
CA ALA A 75 36.67 -55.49 23.68
C ALA A 75 36.47 -56.63 24.69
N ARG A 76 35.56 -56.44 25.65
CA ARG A 76 35.32 -57.42 26.74
C ARG A 76 33.94 -57.30 27.35
N TRP A 77 33.53 -58.34 28.08
CA TRP A 77 32.30 -58.35 28.87
C TRP A 77 32.49 -57.68 30.23
N PHE A 78 31.43 -57.05 30.73
CA PHE A 78 31.30 -56.48 32.06
C PHE A 78 29.98 -56.96 32.67
N THR A 79 29.99 -57.26 33.96
CA THR A 79 28.75 -57.51 34.73
C THR A 79 28.32 -56.20 35.38
N LEU A 80 27.06 -55.78 35.19
CA LEU A 80 26.53 -54.56 35.83
C LEU A 80 26.13 -54.79 37.30
N HIS A 81 26.30 -56.01 37.80
CA HIS A 81 25.80 -56.47 39.08
C HIS A 81 26.90 -56.74 40.11
N ASP A 82 28.17 -56.67 39.70
CA ASP A 82 29.31 -56.77 40.62
C ASP A 82 29.28 -55.65 41.65
N ARG A 83 29.32 -56.03 42.93
CA ARG A 83 29.22 -55.09 44.04
C ARG A 83 30.08 -55.52 45.21
N THR A 84 30.42 -54.53 46.03
CA THR A 84 31.05 -54.72 47.33
C THR A 84 30.09 -54.18 48.39
N THR A 85 29.68 -55.03 49.32
CA THR A 85 28.76 -54.66 50.40
C THR A 85 29.51 -54.56 51.72
N GLN A 86 29.44 -53.40 52.35
CA GLN A 86 30.00 -53.13 53.66
C GLN A 86 28.88 -53.13 54.71
N HIS A 87 28.90 -54.11 55.58
CA HIS A 87 27.96 -54.20 56.70
C HIS A 87 28.54 -53.57 57.97
N THR A 88 27.70 -52.83 58.68
CA THR A 88 28.02 -52.21 59.96
C THR A 88 26.87 -52.51 60.92
N ALA A 89 27.17 -53.21 62.03
CA ALA A 89 26.19 -53.64 63.01
C ALA A 89 26.37 -52.88 64.33
N GLY A 90 25.31 -52.32 64.88
CA GLY A 90 25.34 -51.59 66.14
C GLY A 90 23.99 -50.95 66.46
N ASP A 91 23.69 -50.75 67.74
CA ASP A 91 22.50 -50.01 68.15
C ASP A 91 22.69 -48.53 67.80
N PRO A 92 21.86 -47.95 66.91
CA PRO A 92 21.98 -46.55 66.49
C PRO A 92 21.78 -45.56 67.66
N THR A 93 21.32 -46.01 68.83
CA THR A 93 21.15 -45.21 70.05
C THR A 93 22.26 -45.38 71.10
N SER A 94 23.17 -46.35 70.91
CA SER A 94 24.28 -46.61 71.84
C SER A 94 25.48 -45.69 71.57
N LYS A 95 26.29 -45.43 72.61
CA LYS A 95 27.58 -44.72 72.49
C LYS A 95 28.74 -45.64 72.09
N ASP A 96 28.52 -46.95 72.04
CA ASP A 96 29.55 -47.91 71.63
C ASP A 96 29.82 -47.80 70.12
N PRO A 97 31.09 -47.93 69.69
CA PRO A 97 31.42 -47.90 68.28
C PRO A 97 30.75 -49.08 67.56
N PRO A 98 30.12 -48.86 66.39
CA PRO A 98 29.47 -49.95 65.66
C PRO A 98 30.50 -50.95 65.11
N LEU A 99 30.14 -52.24 65.12
CA LEU A 99 30.95 -53.32 64.60
C LEU A 99 30.92 -53.31 63.07
N LYS A 100 32.05 -52.95 62.45
CA LYS A 100 32.23 -53.03 61.00
C LYS A 100 32.67 -54.43 60.60
N LEU A 101 31.84 -55.13 59.82
CA LEU A 101 32.14 -56.49 59.34
C LEU A 101 33.08 -56.45 58.12
N PRO A 102 33.78 -57.54 57.77
CA PRO A 102 34.54 -57.59 56.51
C PRO A 102 33.64 -57.33 55.30
N PRO A 103 34.11 -56.58 54.29
CA PRO A 103 33.34 -56.35 53.07
C PRO A 103 33.10 -57.66 52.32
N ILE A 104 31.90 -57.83 51.78
CA ILE A 104 31.51 -58.99 50.98
C ILE A 104 31.52 -58.58 49.50
N HIS A 105 32.22 -59.36 48.68
CA HIS A 105 32.21 -59.21 47.22
C HIS A 105 31.25 -60.24 46.62
N ASP A 106 30.20 -59.78 45.97
CA ASP A 106 29.15 -60.62 45.39
C ASP A 106 28.50 -59.95 44.17
N GLU A 107 27.52 -60.61 43.57
CA GLU A 107 26.71 -60.04 42.49
C GLU A 107 25.26 -59.82 42.94
N GLY A 108 24.75 -58.60 42.77
CA GLY A 108 23.33 -58.27 42.91
C GLY A 108 22.46 -58.88 41.81
N TYR A 109 21.19 -58.48 41.75
CA TYR A 109 20.27 -58.83 40.67
C TYR A 109 19.09 -57.85 40.61
N VAL A 110 18.51 -57.69 39.41
CA VAL A 110 17.22 -56.99 39.23
C VAL A 110 16.09 -58.00 39.40
N LYS A 111 15.08 -57.68 40.21
CA LYS A 111 13.92 -58.57 40.45
C LYS A 111 13.05 -58.69 39.19
N SER A 112 12.51 -59.89 38.95
CA SER A 112 11.68 -60.18 37.77
C SER A 112 10.30 -59.50 37.80
N THR A 113 9.77 -59.18 38.99
CA THR A 113 8.45 -58.58 39.18
C THR A 113 8.49 -57.52 40.28
N ALA A 114 8.30 -56.27 39.90
CA ALA A 114 8.03 -55.16 40.81
C ALA A 114 6.85 -54.39 40.22
N ALA A 115 5.66 -54.60 40.77
CA ALA A 115 4.47 -53.86 40.38
C ALA A 115 4.28 -52.69 41.35
N SER A 116 3.80 -51.58 40.84
CA SER A 116 3.38 -50.42 41.63
C SER A 116 1.86 -50.32 41.61
N SER A 117 1.25 -49.91 42.73
CA SER A 117 -0.15 -49.48 42.78
C SER A 117 -0.22 -47.97 43.05
N GLU A 118 -1.36 -47.34 42.79
CA GLU A 118 -1.55 -45.95 43.22
C GLU A 118 -1.47 -45.86 44.75
N ARG A 119 -0.99 -44.72 45.26
CA ARG A 119 -0.99 -44.49 46.71
C ARG A 119 -2.43 -44.37 47.19
N GLN A 120 -2.72 -44.90 48.39
CA GLN A 120 -4.07 -44.88 48.97
C GLN A 120 -4.63 -43.46 49.21
N ASP A 121 -3.78 -42.44 49.25
CA ASP A 121 -4.15 -41.03 49.41
C ASP A 121 -4.34 -40.29 48.07
N HIS A 122 -4.18 -40.98 46.92
CA HIS A 122 -4.42 -40.39 45.61
C HIS A 122 -5.94 -40.27 45.32
N PRO A 123 -6.43 -39.17 44.72
CA PRO A 123 -7.87 -38.95 44.49
C PRO A 123 -8.57 -40.02 43.64
N ASN A 124 -7.79 -40.78 42.86
CA ASN A 124 -8.26 -41.85 41.97
C ASN A 124 -7.73 -43.24 42.37
N ALA A 125 -7.34 -43.44 43.64
CA ALA A 125 -6.70 -44.66 44.11
C ALA A 125 -7.40 -45.93 43.59
N SER A 126 -6.63 -46.75 42.88
CA SER A 126 -7.05 -48.04 42.33
C SER A 126 -6.21 -49.17 42.94
N ASP A 127 -6.82 -50.34 43.11
CA ASP A 127 -6.13 -51.59 43.46
C ASP A 127 -5.38 -52.19 42.25
N ASP A 128 -5.41 -51.50 41.10
CA ASP A 128 -4.70 -51.93 39.88
C ASP A 128 -3.18 -51.98 40.09
N LEU A 129 -2.59 -53.08 39.65
CA LEU A 129 -1.15 -53.27 39.61
C LEU A 129 -0.60 -52.82 38.25
N TYR A 130 0.28 -51.82 38.28
CA TYR A 130 0.99 -51.35 37.10
C TYR A 130 2.35 -52.05 36.99
N LEU A 131 2.59 -52.66 35.82
CA LEU A 131 3.86 -53.30 35.47
C LEU A 131 4.39 -52.71 34.16
N HIS A 132 5.63 -52.22 34.17
CA HIS A 132 6.28 -51.72 32.97
C HIS A 132 6.77 -52.88 32.08
N GLU A 133 6.71 -52.75 30.75
CA GLU A 133 7.25 -53.78 29.83
C GLU A 133 8.78 -53.88 29.90
N THR A 134 9.45 -52.77 30.25
CA THR A 134 10.89 -52.74 30.53
C THR A 134 11.24 -53.58 31.75
N VAL A 135 12.09 -54.59 31.55
CA VAL A 135 12.59 -55.49 32.58
C VAL A 135 13.85 -54.90 33.23
N ILE A 136 14.76 -54.37 32.42
CA ILE A 136 16.02 -53.76 32.86
C ILE A 136 16.27 -52.50 32.02
N ALA A 137 16.69 -51.41 32.66
CA ALA A 137 17.18 -50.21 32.00
C ALA A 137 18.60 -49.91 32.50
N TRP A 138 19.53 -49.66 31.60
CA TRP A 138 20.92 -49.34 31.89
C TRP A 138 21.30 -48.00 31.25
N ASP A 139 21.69 -47.05 32.08
CA ASP A 139 22.00 -45.65 31.76
C ASP A 139 23.50 -45.31 31.88
N GLY A 140 24.35 -46.34 31.99
CA GLY A 140 25.80 -46.18 32.13
C GLY A 140 26.34 -46.48 33.53
N TRP A 141 25.47 -46.76 34.52
CA TRP A 141 25.91 -47.12 35.88
C TRP A 141 25.60 -48.57 36.28
N SER A 142 26.04 -48.98 37.49
CA SER A 142 25.72 -50.28 38.08
C SER A 142 24.22 -50.43 38.36
N LEU A 143 23.71 -51.64 38.16
CA LEU A 143 22.34 -52.03 38.52
C LEU A 143 22.24 -52.59 39.94
N ALA A 144 23.37 -52.70 40.64
CA ALA A 144 23.45 -53.28 41.98
C ALA A 144 23.96 -52.29 43.05
N ALA A 145 24.42 -51.11 42.65
CA ALA A 145 24.92 -50.07 43.55
C ALA A 145 24.50 -48.67 43.07
N PRO A 146 24.11 -47.76 43.97
CA PRO A 146 23.73 -46.39 43.59
C PRO A 146 24.94 -45.59 43.05
N PRO A 147 24.71 -44.59 42.18
CA PRO A 147 25.77 -43.69 41.73
C PRO A 147 26.28 -42.81 42.89
N PRO A 148 27.58 -42.46 42.89
CA PRO A 148 28.13 -41.54 43.88
C PRO A 148 27.60 -40.11 43.62
N GLY A 149 27.09 -39.43 44.65
CA GLY A 149 26.64 -38.04 44.52
C GLY A 149 25.53 -37.65 45.47
N LYS A 150 24.97 -36.45 45.24
CA LYS A 150 23.71 -36.02 45.87
C LYS A 150 22.55 -36.52 45.01
N ALA A 151 21.46 -36.92 45.65
CA ALA A 151 20.21 -37.22 44.97
C ALA A 151 19.29 -35.99 44.99
N ILE A 152 18.34 -35.96 44.06
CA ILE A 152 17.24 -35.00 44.07
C ILE A 152 16.25 -35.44 45.16
N VAL A 153 15.90 -34.51 46.04
CA VAL A 153 14.90 -34.68 47.10
C VAL A 153 13.85 -33.57 46.99
N GLU A 154 12.73 -33.73 47.69
CA GLU A 154 11.66 -32.74 47.68
C GLU A 154 12.18 -31.35 48.11
N PRO A 155 11.67 -30.25 47.53
CA PRO A 155 12.08 -28.91 47.90
C PRO A 155 11.96 -28.66 49.41
N GLY A 156 13.06 -28.24 50.05
CA GLY A 156 13.12 -28.01 51.50
C GLY A 156 13.72 -29.17 52.31
N GLU A 157 13.84 -30.36 51.73
CA GLU A 157 14.48 -31.53 52.35
C GLU A 157 15.97 -31.68 51.98
N GLY A 158 16.45 -30.85 51.05
CA GLY A 158 17.85 -30.85 50.59
C GLY A 158 18.82 -30.17 51.55
N ASP A 159 20.12 -30.33 51.26
CA ASP A 159 21.19 -29.67 52.01
C ASP A 159 20.98 -28.15 51.98
N GLY A 160 20.87 -27.51 53.16
CA GLY A 160 20.62 -26.07 53.28
C GLY A 160 19.22 -25.63 52.84
N GLY A 161 18.23 -26.54 52.80
CA GLY A 161 16.86 -26.25 52.36
C GLY A 161 16.65 -26.32 50.85
N GLY A 162 17.63 -26.81 50.10
CA GLY A 162 17.55 -26.97 48.63
C GLY A 162 16.80 -28.23 48.20
N SER A 163 17.02 -28.65 46.95
CA SER A 163 16.46 -29.88 46.34
C SER A 163 17.50 -30.99 46.12
N LEU A 164 18.71 -30.83 46.65
CA LEU A 164 19.80 -31.81 46.54
C LEU A 164 20.29 -32.20 47.93
N ALA A 165 20.21 -33.48 48.28
CA ALA A 165 20.76 -34.02 49.52
C ALA A 165 21.72 -35.17 49.23
N ARG A 166 22.74 -35.31 50.08
CA ARG A 166 23.41 -36.62 50.18
C ARG A 166 22.45 -37.58 50.86
N ILE A 167 22.06 -38.65 50.17
CA ILE A 167 21.34 -39.75 50.82
C ILE A 167 22.36 -40.46 51.72
N ASP A 168 22.30 -40.19 53.02
CA ASP A 168 23.04 -40.97 54.00
C ASP A 168 22.27 -42.27 54.25
N PRO A 169 22.82 -43.46 53.91
CA PRO A 169 22.18 -44.74 54.16
C PRO A 169 21.84 -44.97 55.64
N ALA A 170 22.49 -44.24 56.56
CA ALA A 170 22.24 -44.29 58.00
C ALA A 170 21.12 -43.35 58.49
N ALA A 171 20.74 -42.33 57.70
CA ALA A 171 19.75 -41.34 58.13
C ALA A 171 18.35 -41.98 58.26
N GLY A 172 17.79 -41.96 59.48
CA GLY A 172 16.44 -42.46 59.78
C GLY A 172 16.32 -43.98 59.96
N GLN A 173 17.41 -44.75 59.84
CA GLN A 173 17.37 -46.19 60.09
C GLN A 173 17.28 -46.53 61.58
N LYS A 174 16.23 -47.28 61.96
CA LYS A 174 16.05 -47.86 63.31
C LYS A 174 16.61 -49.29 63.43
N ALA A 175 17.13 -49.85 62.34
CA ALA A 175 17.62 -51.23 62.29
C ALA A 175 19.09 -51.31 62.74
N PRO A 176 19.47 -52.33 63.53
CA PRO A 176 20.84 -52.47 64.05
C PRO A 176 21.87 -52.93 63.01
N LEU A 177 21.50 -53.04 61.72
CA LEU A 177 22.38 -53.46 60.63
C LEU A 177 22.27 -52.47 59.47
N LEU A 178 23.34 -51.72 59.22
CA LEU A 178 23.52 -50.85 58.08
C LEU A 178 24.31 -51.56 56.98
N SER A 179 23.86 -51.46 55.73
CA SER A 179 24.54 -52.04 54.57
C SER A 179 24.79 -50.95 53.52
N VAL A 180 26.05 -50.68 53.21
CA VAL A 180 26.46 -49.73 52.16
C VAL A 180 27.02 -50.52 50.99
N VAL A 181 26.50 -50.28 49.79
CA VAL A 181 26.89 -50.99 48.58
C VAL A 181 27.67 -50.06 47.66
N SER A 182 28.80 -50.52 47.15
CA SER A 182 29.65 -49.79 46.22
C SER A 182 30.15 -50.67 45.08
N VAL A 183 30.64 -50.05 44.01
CA VAL A 183 31.20 -50.73 42.84
C VAL A 183 32.72 -50.79 42.92
N GLY A 184 33.33 -51.86 42.41
CA GLY A 184 34.78 -51.98 42.30
C GLY A 184 35.38 -51.00 41.27
N PRO A 185 36.64 -50.56 41.45
CA PRO A 185 37.32 -49.75 40.44
C PRO A 185 37.44 -50.50 39.09
N ASN A 186 37.18 -49.81 37.97
CA ASN A 186 37.28 -50.33 36.61
C ASN A 186 36.41 -51.56 36.28
N SER A 187 35.36 -51.84 37.07
CA SER A 187 34.47 -52.99 36.84
C SER A 187 33.23 -52.69 35.98
N LEU A 188 32.96 -51.43 35.65
CA LEU A 188 31.85 -51.02 34.80
C LEU A 188 32.30 -50.66 33.36
N PRO A 189 31.45 -50.92 32.35
CA PRO A 189 31.65 -50.44 30.99
C PRO A 189 31.40 -48.93 30.90
N ARG A 190 31.95 -48.27 29.87
CA ARG A 190 31.74 -46.83 29.63
C ARG A 190 30.63 -46.67 28.60
N LEU A 191 29.50 -46.07 28.96
CA LEU A 191 28.44 -45.75 27.98
C LEU A 191 28.81 -44.46 27.23
N ARG A 192 29.05 -44.55 25.92
CA ARG A 192 29.55 -43.46 25.07
C ARG A 192 28.85 -43.42 23.73
N VAL A 193 28.57 -42.22 23.24
CA VAL A 193 27.96 -42.03 21.91
C VAL A 193 28.95 -42.47 20.83
N GLY A 194 28.44 -43.20 19.84
CA GLY A 194 29.22 -43.81 18.76
C GLY A 194 29.89 -45.16 19.12
N HIS A 195 29.91 -45.54 20.40
CA HIS A 195 30.39 -46.87 20.82
C HIS A 195 29.34 -47.95 20.60
N HIS A 196 29.79 -49.20 20.50
CA HIS A 196 28.96 -50.36 20.22
C HIS A 196 28.93 -51.36 21.36
N TYR A 197 27.72 -51.85 21.65
CA TYR A 197 27.46 -52.72 22.78
C TYR A 197 26.72 -54.00 22.37
N ARG A 198 26.98 -55.09 23.10
CA ARG A 198 26.13 -56.29 23.08
C ARG A 198 25.69 -56.63 24.50
N MET A 199 24.56 -57.30 24.64
CA MET A 199 23.95 -57.60 25.93
C MET A 199 23.62 -59.07 26.04
N ARG A 200 23.69 -59.59 27.27
CA ARG A 200 23.20 -60.92 27.62
C ARG A 200 22.66 -60.93 29.03
N VAL A 201 21.70 -61.81 29.29
CA VAL A 201 21.05 -61.92 30.60
C VAL A 201 21.28 -63.31 31.19
N ARG A 202 21.61 -63.35 32.49
CA ARG A 202 21.69 -64.57 33.30
C ARG A 202 20.52 -64.60 34.27
N THR A 203 19.85 -65.75 34.39
CA THR A 203 18.76 -65.94 35.35
C THR A 203 19.31 -66.11 36.76
N VAL A 204 18.54 -65.64 37.75
CA VAL A 204 18.84 -65.77 39.17
C VAL A 204 17.73 -66.57 39.82
N ASP A 205 18.09 -67.64 40.51
CA ASP A 205 17.12 -68.51 41.19
C ASP A 205 16.60 -67.89 42.51
N LEU A 206 15.61 -68.52 43.15
CA LEU A 206 15.03 -68.08 44.43
C LEU A 206 16.05 -67.94 45.57
N ALA A 207 17.11 -68.74 45.55
CA ALA A 207 18.20 -68.72 46.52
C ALA A 207 19.28 -67.66 46.18
N GLY A 208 19.18 -66.99 45.03
CA GLY A 208 20.13 -65.99 44.58
C GLY A 208 21.31 -66.57 43.78
N ASN A 209 21.29 -67.86 43.45
CA ASN A 209 22.32 -68.46 42.59
C ASN A 209 22.08 -68.06 41.14
N SER A 210 23.17 -67.97 40.39
CA SER A 210 23.15 -67.73 38.95
C SER A 210 24.36 -68.43 38.32
N ARG A 211 24.33 -68.61 37.01
CA ARG A 211 25.52 -68.98 36.26
C ARG A 211 26.61 -67.92 36.50
N GLY A 212 27.85 -68.33 36.80
CA GLY A 212 28.94 -67.39 37.05
C GLY A 212 29.27 -66.49 35.85
N PHE A 213 29.75 -65.28 36.11
CA PHE A 213 30.23 -64.36 35.08
C PHE A 213 31.44 -64.95 34.34
N SER A 214 31.51 -64.73 33.02
CA SER A 214 32.59 -65.23 32.16
C SER A 214 32.89 -64.25 31.03
N GLN A 215 34.16 -64.09 30.67
CA GLN A 215 34.59 -63.32 29.49
C GLN A 215 34.32 -64.05 28.17
N LYS A 216 34.05 -65.36 28.21
CA LYS A 216 33.65 -66.13 27.02
C LYS A 216 32.15 -66.04 26.79
N SER A 217 31.71 -66.32 25.57
CA SER A 217 30.27 -66.51 25.28
C SER A 217 29.66 -67.55 26.21
N LEU A 218 28.40 -67.33 26.60
CA LEU A 218 27.67 -68.26 27.48
C LEU A 218 27.37 -69.57 26.74
N ASP A 219 27.20 -69.56 25.42
CA ASP A 219 27.03 -70.77 24.62
C ASP A 219 27.51 -70.52 23.17
N PRO A 220 28.70 -70.99 22.78
CA PRO A 220 29.24 -70.80 21.44
C PRO A 220 28.38 -71.40 20.32
N VAL A 221 27.47 -72.33 20.66
CA VAL A 221 26.59 -73.02 19.70
C VAL A 221 25.25 -72.29 19.55
N LYS A 222 24.89 -71.43 20.51
CA LYS A 222 23.63 -70.67 20.53
C LYS A 222 23.88 -69.16 20.55
N PRO A 223 24.33 -68.56 19.44
CA PRO A 223 24.67 -67.14 19.38
C PRO A 223 23.49 -66.20 19.66
N TYR A 224 22.25 -66.68 19.51
CA TYR A 224 21.02 -65.93 19.81
C TYR A 224 20.79 -65.66 21.32
N LEU A 225 21.64 -66.19 22.22
CA LEU A 225 21.61 -65.84 23.65
C LEU A 225 22.29 -64.50 23.96
N GLU A 226 22.91 -63.88 22.95
CA GLU A 226 23.50 -62.54 22.99
C GLU A 226 22.73 -61.64 22.02
N SER A 227 22.58 -60.36 22.36
CA SER A 227 22.01 -59.40 21.42
C SER A 227 22.94 -59.18 20.23
N GLU A 228 22.37 -58.71 19.12
CA GLU A 228 23.15 -58.06 18.07
C GLU A 228 23.90 -56.85 18.63
N GLN A 229 24.94 -56.42 17.90
CA GLN A 229 25.71 -55.23 18.24
C GLN A 229 24.86 -53.98 17.99
N GLN A 230 24.68 -53.18 19.03
CA GLN A 230 23.87 -51.96 19.02
C GLN A 230 24.77 -50.74 19.29
N PRO A 231 24.77 -49.71 18.42
CA PRO A 231 25.44 -48.46 18.72
C PRO A 231 24.64 -47.67 19.76
N TYR A 232 25.33 -46.94 20.63
CA TYR A 232 24.70 -45.93 21.47
C TYR A 232 24.73 -44.59 20.73
N LEU A 233 23.55 -44.07 20.41
CA LEU A 233 23.39 -42.90 19.55
C LEU A 233 22.68 -41.76 20.29
N ARG A 234 23.01 -40.54 19.90
CA ARG A 234 22.38 -39.32 20.41
C ARG A 234 21.01 -39.12 19.77
N LEU A 235 20.01 -38.82 20.59
CA LEU A 235 18.64 -38.54 20.16
C LEU A 235 18.32 -37.05 20.25
N GLU A 236 18.96 -36.34 21.16
CA GLU A 236 18.79 -34.90 21.32
C GLU A 236 19.39 -34.17 20.12
N PRO A 237 18.67 -33.21 19.52
CA PRO A 237 19.32 -32.27 18.62
C PRO A 237 20.35 -31.40 19.37
N VAL A 238 21.21 -30.71 18.62
CA VAL A 238 22.08 -29.65 19.15
C VAL A 238 21.25 -28.36 19.25
N PRO A 239 20.98 -27.84 20.45
CA PRO A 239 20.14 -26.65 20.59
C PRO A 239 20.72 -25.44 19.84
N SER A 240 19.87 -24.51 19.42
CA SER A 240 20.31 -23.24 18.83
C SER A 240 21.26 -22.48 19.79
N PRO A 241 22.24 -21.71 19.28
CA PRO A 241 23.13 -20.90 20.09
C PRO A 241 22.38 -19.97 21.04
N THR A 242 22.99 -19.74 22.20
CA THR A 242 22.47 -18.80 23.19
C THR A 242 22.75 -17.39 22.71
N VAL A 243 21.68 -16.63 22.47
CA VAL A 243 21.74 -15.19 22.17
C VAL A 243 21.64 -14.43 23.49
N LEU A 244 22.54 -13.48 23.72
CA LEU A 244 22.55 -12.64 24.92
C LEU A 244 22.57 -11.16 24.52
N ARG A 245 21.90 -10.33 25.31
CA ARG A 245 21.89 -8.86 25.10
C ARG A 245 23.25 -8.28 25.44
N ARG A 246 23.77 -7.42 24.58
CA ARG A 246 24.96 -6.63 24.87
C ARG A 246 24.62 -5.31 25.57
N HIS A 247 23.50 -4.71 25.16
CA HIS A 247 23.06 -3.38 25.60
C HIS A 247 21.60 -3.42 26.04
N ILE A 248 21.12 -2.29 26.58
CA ILE A 248 19.71 -2.06 26.86
C ILE A 248 18.96 -1.95 25.52
N ASP A 249 17.84 -2.67 25.38
CA ASP A 249 17.01 -2.64 24.18
C ASP A 249 16.37 -1.24 24.00
N THR A 250 16.41 -0.73 22.77
CA THR A 250 15.75 0.51 22.35
C THR A 250 14.36 0.24 21.74
N GLU A 251 13.61 1.27 21.30
CA GLU A 251 12.24 1.11 20.76
C GLU A 251 12.16 0.08 19.61
N GLY A 252 11.54 -1.07 19.85
CA GLY A 252 11.38 -2.15 18.87
C GLY A 252 12.55 -3.14 18.78
N GLU A 253 13.61 -2.95 19.58
CA GLU A 253 14.59 -4.01 19.81
C GLU A 253 14.06 -5.06 20.79
N SER A 254 14.59 -6.28 20.65
CA SER A 254 14.39 -7.37 21.62
C SER A 254 15.57 -8.32 21.57
N LEU A 255 15.55 -9.40 22.37
CA LEU A 255 16.61 -10.42 22.33
C LEU A 255 16.90 -10.93 20.90
N GLU A 256 15.86 -11.06 20.08
CA GLU A 256 15.90 -11.63 18.73
C GLU A 256 15.68 -10.59 17.62
N TYR A 257 15.63 -9.30 17.96
CA TYR A 257 15.40 -8.21 17.02
C TYR A 257 16.48 -7.15 17.17
N LEU A 258 17.38 -7.07 16.19
CA LEU A 258 18.45 -6.08 16.12
C LEU A 258 18.06 -4.98 15.15
N LEU A 259 18.30 -3.73 15.55
CA LEU A 259 17.77 -2.56 14.85
C LEU A 259 18.78 -1.42 14.83
N ILE A 260 18.99 -0.86 13.65
CA ILE A 260 19.65 0.44 13.46
C ILE A 260 18.67 1.40 12.78
N ARG A 261 18.85 2.70 13.02
CA ARG A 261 17.92 3.74 12.53
C ARG A 261 18.68 4.83 11.80
N SER A 262 18.13 5.31 10.71
CA SER A 262 18.71 6.42 9.94
C SER A 262 17.64 7.25 9.24
N ASN A 263 18.04 8.18 8.37
CA ASN A 263 17.13 8.89 7.47
C ASN A 263 17.76 9.07 6.08
N GLY A 264 16.98 9.54 5.10
CA GLY A 264 17.49 9.85 3.76
C GLY A 264 18.70 10.80 3.83
N GLY A 265 19.84 10.39 3.26
CA GLY A 265 21.08 11.16 3.27
C GLY A 265 21.80 11.30 4.62
N ILE A 266 21.31 10.66 5.68
CA ILE A 266 21.89 10.73 7.04
C ILE A 266 22.29 9.33 7.49
N SER A 267 23.54 9.11 7.91
CA SER A 267 24.02 7.79 8.39
C SER A 267 23.34 7.38 9.71
N ALA A 268 23.41 6.10 10.09
CA ALA A 268 22.90 5.65 11.38
C ALA A 268 23.58 6.34 12.57
N SER A 269 24.90 6.57 12.46
CA SER A 269 25.68 7.30 13.46
C SER A 269 25.25 8.76 13.60
N ASP A 270 25.09 9.47 12.47
CA ASP A 270 24.68 10.88 12.47
C ASP A 270 23.23 11.04 12.93
N TYR A 271 22.37 10.09 12.56
CA TYR A 271 20.97 10.06 13.00
C TYR A 271 20.86 9.91 14.52
N ALA A 272 21.60 8.96 15.10
CA ALA A 272 21.65 8.74 16.54
C ALA A 272 22.14 9.97 17.33
N SER A 273 22.93 10.83 16.69
CA SER A 273 23.49 12.05 17.26
C SER A 273 22.69 13.32 16.94
N SER A 274 21.59 13.21 16.18
CA SER A 274 20.78 14.37 15.78
C SER A 274 20.03 14.99 16.97
N ASP A 275 19.85 16.32 16.95
CA ASP A 275 19.16 17.06 18.03
C ASP A 275 17.75 16.50 18.29
N ASP A 276 17.04 16.12 17.22
CA ASP A 276 15.70 15.54 17.32
C ASP A 276 15.69 14.24 18.15
N VAL A 277 16.65 13.34 17.89
CA VAL A 277 16.78 12.06 18.61
C VAL A 277 17.28 12.28 20.02
N VAL A 278 18.31 13.11 20.20
CA VAL A 278 18.88 13.42 21.53
C VAL A 278 17.83 14.04 22.45
N ASN A 279 17.03 14.98 21.94
CA ASN A 279 15.95 15.59 22.69
C ASN A 279 14.80 14.60 22.96
N ALA A 280 14.43 13.77 21.98
CA ALA A 280 13.38 12.75 22.17
C ALA A 280 13.76 11.68 23.21
N LEU A 281 15.05 11.38 23.36
CA LEU A 281 15.58 10.39 24.31
C LEU A 281 16.11 11.03 25.61
N ALA A 282 15.92 12.33 25.83
CA ALA A 282 16.40 13.00 27.02
C ALA A 282 15.82 12.35 28.30
N GLY A 283 16.71 11.98 29.23
CA GLY A 283 16.34 11.32 30.49
C GLY A 283 16.06 9.81 30.39
N LYS A 284 16.21 9.19 29.21
CA LYS A 284 16.13 7.73 29.05
C LYS A 284 17.46 7.05 29.42
N PRO A 285 17.42 5.81 29.93
CA PRO A 285 18.64 5.07 30.32
C PRO A 285 19.38 4.44 29.13
N TYR A 286 18.91 4.65 27.90
CA TYR A 286 19.47 4.12 26.66
C TYR A 286 19.64 5.24 25.62
N LYS A 287 20.45 4.98 24.61
CA LYS A 287 20.67 5.85 23.45
C LYS A 287 20.67 5.01 22.18
N TYR A 288 20.41 5.64 21.04
CA TYR A 288 20.62 4.99 19.75
C TYR A 288 22.12 4.86 19.46
N GLY A 289 22.48 3.75 18.84
CA GLY A 289 23.84 3.48 18.36
C GLY A 289 23.90 3.51 16.84
N ASP A 290 25.12 3.59 16.33
CA ASP A 290 25.47 3.34 14.93
C ASP A 290 25.38 1.85 14.56
N ASP A 291 25.44 0.98 15.57
CA ASP A 291 25.26 -0.46 15.44
C ASP A 291 24.28 -1.04 16.50
N SER A 292 23.85 -2.28 16.25
CA SER A 292 23.13 -3.10 17.23
C SER A 292 23.83 -4.45 17.38
N GLN A 293 24.02 -4.91 18.62
CA GLN A 293 24.86 -6.07 18.91
C GLN A 293 24.21 -7.08 19.86
N ARG A 294 24.49 -8.36 19.63
CA ARG A 294 24.20 -9.47 20.56
C ARG A 294 25.43 -10.36 20.71
N HIS A 295 25.57 -11.01 21.87
CA HIS A 295 26.55 -12.08 22.03
C HIS A 295 25.93 -13.40 21.60
N ILE A 296 26.73 -14.21 20.90
CA ILE A 296 26.39 -15.56 20.48
C ILE A 296 27.32 -16.51 21.24
N ALA A 297 26.71 -17.35 22.07
CA ALA A 297 27.39 -18.32 22.91
C ALA A 297 26.94 -19.75 22.55
N PRO A 298 27.83 -20.76 22.66
CA PRO A 298 27.41 -22.15 22.55
C PRO A 298 26.26 -22.50 23.51
N PRO A 299 25.32 -23.36 23.13
CA PRO A 299 24.27 -23.84 24.02
C PRO A 299 24.86 -24.59 25.23
N LYS A 300 24.14 -24.57 26.34
CA LYS A 300 24.55 -25.23 27.59
C LYS A 300 24.40 -26.76 27.49
N GLY A 301 25.43 -27.49 27.88
CA GLY A 301 25.45 -28.95 28.04
C GLY A 301 25.42 -29.38 29.52
N SER A 302 25.13 -30.67 29.74
CA SER A 302 25.22 -31.31 31.06
C SER A 302 26.56 -32.03 31.25
N ALA A 303 26.94 -32.30 32.50
CA ALA A 303 28.13 -33.10 32.79
C ALA A 303 27.99 -34.55 32.26
N GLN A 304 26.79 -35.13 32.37
CA GLN A 304 26.49 -36.46 31.84
C GLN A 304 26.67 -36.51 30.31
N MET A 305 26.21 -35.48 29.60
CA MET A 305 26.40 -35.37 28.15
C MET A 305 27.88 -35.25 27.80
N ALA A 306 28.65 -34.45 28.54
CA ALA A 306 30.09 -34.36 28.36
C ALA A 306 30.80 -35.72 28.59
N GLU A 307 30.34 -36.51 29.56
CA GLU A 307 30.84 -37.86 29.79
C GLU A 307 30.48 -38.80 28.64
N GLN A 308 29.20 -38.87 28.25
CA GLN A 308 28.72 -39.73 27.16
C GLN A 308 29.38 -39.39 25.82
N GLU A 309 29.77 -38.13 25.62
CA GLU A 309 30.47 -37.66 24.41
C GLU A 309 32.00 -37.71 24.51
N SER A 310 32.52 -38.54 25.43
CA SER A 310 33.95 -38.81 25.59
C SER A 310 34.80 -37.55 25.86
N ARG A 311 34.21 -36.47 26.39
CA ARG A 311 34.96 -35.23 26.71
C ARG A 311 35.73 -35.33 28.03
N LEU A 312 35.41 -36.33 28.84
CA LEU A 312 36.02 -36.56 30.15
C LEU A 312 36.95 -37.79 30.20
N GLU A 313 37.30 -38.39 29.05
CA GLU A 313 38.09 -39.64 29.01
C GLU A 313 39.43 -39.55 29.74
N ALA A 314 40.11 -38.39 29.67
CA ALA A 314 41.36 -38.15 30.36
C ALA A 314 41.24 -38.16 31.89
N ALA A 315 40.02 -37.99 32.43
CA ALA A 315 39.75 -38.08 33.87
C ALA A 315 39.51 -39.53 34.34
N PHE A 316 39.20 -40.47 33.45
CA PHE A 316 38.89 -41.85 33.84
C PHE A 316 40.15 -42.73 33.88
N GLY A 317 40.44 -43.31 35.06
CA GLY A 317 41.56 -44.25 35.26
C GLY A 317 42.94 -43.59 35.39
N GLY A 318 43.01 -42.26 35.45
CA GLY A 318 44.23 -41.51 35.71
C GLY A 318 44.61 -41.43 37.20
N THR A 319 45.84 -40.98 37.47
CA THR A 319 46.27 -40.61 38.83
C THR A 319 45.41 -39.44 39.36
N PRO A 320 45.24 -39.28 40.69
CA PRO A 320 44.50 -38.14 41.26
C PRO A 320 44.94 -36.78 40.72
N ALA A 321 46.23 -36.62 40.37
CA ALA A 321 46.76 -35.41 39.73
C ALA A 321 46.24 -35.22 38.29
N GLN A 322 46.15 -36.29 37.49
CA GLN A 322 45.58 -36.25 36.13
C GLN A 322 44.08 -35.99 36.18
N VAL A 323 43.37 -36.62 37.11
CA VAL A 323 41.94 -36.39 37.34
C VAL A 323 41.69 -34.94 37.76
N ASN A 324 42.44 -34.42 38.74
CA ASN A 324 42.35 -33.02 39.15
C ASN A 324 42.72 -32.06 38.01
N SER A 325 43.73 -32.36 37.19
CA SER A 325 44.09 -31.53 36.04
C SER A 325 43.00 -31.52 34.95
N ALA A 326 42.23 -32.60 34.81
CA ALA A 326 41.09 -32.67 33.90
C ALA A 326 39.86 -31.93 34.47
N LEU A 327 39.60 -32.07 35.78
CA LEU A 327 38.44 -31.49 36.47
C LEU A 327 38.61 -29.99 36.82
N THR A 328 39.83 -29.51 37.07
CA THR A 328 40.13 -28.09 37.37
C THR A 328 39.73 -27.14 36.23
N LYS A 329 39.65 -27.65 35.00
CA LYS A 329 39.12 -26.93 33.83
C LYS A 329 37.61 -26.66 33.92
N ILE A 330 36.91 -27.31 34.85
CA ILE A 330 35.44 -27.33 34.96
C ILE A 330 34.98 -26.79 36.32
N ILE A 331 35.66 -27.19 37.39
CA ILE A 331 35.38 -26.80 38.79
C ILE A 331 36.68 -26.61 39.57
N ASP A 332 36.67 -25.69 40.52
CA ASP A 332 37.68 -25.62 41.57
C ASP A 332 37.50 -26.84 42.50
N PRO A 333 38.46 -27.77 42.54
CA PRO A 333 38.35 -28.99 43.35
C PRO A 333 38.35 -28.70 44.86
N ALA A 334 38.82 -27.54 45.32
CA ALA A 334 38.83 -27.17 46.74
C ALA A 334 37.47 -26.63 47.21
N THR A 335 36.79 -25.85 46.37
CA THR A 335 35.51 -25.21 46.72
C THR A 335 34.29 -25.93 46.13
N GLY A 336 34.49 -26.83 45.16
CA GLY A 336 33.43 -27.45 44.37
C GLY A 336 32.65 -26.46 43.49
N LYS A 337 33.07 -25.19 43.47
CA LYS A 337 32.48 -24.12 42.66
C LYS A 337 33.12 -24.12 41.28
N LYS A 338 32.43 -23.60 40.27
CA LYS A 338 33.02 -23.43 38.94
C LYS A 338 34.24 -22.50 39.04
N THR A 339 35.33 -22.86 38.39
CA THR A 339 36.60 -22.08 38.30
C THR A 339 36.48 -20.80 37.45
N ILE A 340 35.29 -20.46 36.98
CA ILE A 340 35.08 -19.56 35.86
C ILE A 340 35.01 -18.11 36.34
N ALA A 341 35.74 -17.22 35.66
CA ALA A 341 35.67 -15.77 35.86
C ALA A 341 34.22 -15.28 35.73
N GLN A 342 33.79 -14.39 36.63
CA GLN A 342 32.49 -13.76 36.52
C GLN A 342 32.54 -12.71 35.41
N THR A 343 31.75 -12.93 34.35
CA THR A 343 31.42 -11.90 33.37
C THR A 343 30.57 -10.83 34.02
N THR A 344 30.73 -9.56 33.66
CA THR A 344 29.88 -8.48 34.19
C THR A 344 28.45 -8.70 33.70
N ILE A 345 27.51 -8.82 34.64
CA ILE A 345 26.07 -8.95 34.36
C ILE A 345 25.38 -7.75 34.97
N GLU A 346 24.70 -6.97 34.14
CA GLU A 346 23.86 -5.88 34.59
C GLU A 346 22.39 -6.27 34.39
N VAL A 347 21.53 -5.79 35.29
CA VAL A 347 20.09 -6.06 35.24
C VAL A 347 19.37 -4.75 34.98
N PHE A 348 18.62 -4.71 33.88
CA PHE A 348 17.72 -3.61 33.59
C PHE A 348 16.40 -3.84 34.35
N PRO A 349 15.97 -2.91 35.23
CA PRO A 349 14.78 -3.10 36.06
C PRO A 349 13.50 -3.06 35.21
N PRO A 350 12.39 -3.61 35.73
CA PRO A 350 11.10 -3.51 35.05
C PRO A 350 10.61 -2.05 35.12
N GLY A 351 10.30 -1.47 33.96
CA GLY A 351 9.88 -0.07 33.86
C GLY A 351 8.73 0.12 32.86
N ALA A 352 7.89 1.13 33.11
CA ALA A 352 6.70 1.45 32.32
C ALA A 352 6.99 2.02 30.90
N SER A 353 8.27 2.18 30.52
CA SER A 353 8.67 2.92 29.32
C SER A 353 8.87 2.07 28.05
N LEU A 354 8.93 0.74 28.16
CA LEU A 354 9.01 -0.16 27.00
C LEU A 354 7.80 -1.11 27.04
N PRO A 355 6.92 -1.13 26.02
CA PRO A 355 5.76 -2.01 25.99
C PRO A 355 6.19 -3.47 26.05
N ASN A 356 5.49 -4.27 26.86
CA ASN A 356 5.58 -5.73 27.04
C ASN A 356 6.65 -6.41 26.17
N GLN A 357 7.87 -6.51 26.70
CA GLN A 357 8.94 -7.22 26.02
C GLN A 357 8.53 -8.69 25.83
N ARG A 358 8.43 -9.13 24.57
CA ARG A 358 8.20 -10.54 24.23
C ARG A 358 9.44 -11.34 24.62
N GLY A 359 9.28 -12.23 25.61
CA GLY A 359 10.29 -13.23 25.97
C GLY A 359 11.36 -12.74 26.95
N GLY A 360 11.32 -13.28 28.17
CA GLY A 360 12.46 -13.31 29.07
C GLY A 360 12.46 -12.28 30.20
N GLY A 361 11.36 -12.18 30.95
CA GLY A 361 11.46 -11.66 32.32
C GLY A 361 12.24 -12.64 33.20
N LEU A 362 13.08 -12.13 34.11
CA LEU A 362 13.69 -12.95 35.17
C LEU A 362 12.58 -13.47 36.09
N SER A 363 12.12 -14.72 35.91
CA SER A 363 11.08 -15.32 36.75
C SER A 363 11.43 -16.73 37.22
N GLU A 364 12.56 -16.94 37.88
CA GLU A 364 12.78 -18.16 38.66
C GLU A 364 13.53 -17.88 39.97
N GLY A 365 12.95 -18.30 41.11
CA GLY A 365 13.73 -18.71 42.28
C GLY A 365 13.49 -18.10 43.67
N ALA A 366 12.47 -17.28 43.94
CA ALA A 366 12.20 -16.82 45.32
C ALA A 366 10.71 -16.47 45.56
N ASP A 367 10.31 -16.39 46.84
CA ASP A 367 8.97 -16.11 47.38
C ASP A 367 8.10 -15.11 46.58
N ASP A 368 6.77 -15.22 46.69
CA ASP A 368 5.78 -14.49 45.89
C ASP A 368 5.97 -12.95 45.83
N ASP A 369 6.63 -12.35 46.82
CA ASP A 369 6.96 -10.91 46.87
C ASP A 369 8.13 -10.50 45.94
N ALA A 370 9.05 -11.42 45.62
CA ALA A 370 10.16 -11.19 44.69
C ALA A 370 9.72 -11.37 43.22
N LYS A 371 8.73 -12.24 42.97
CA LYS A 371 8.13 -12.47 41.63
C LYS A 371 7.57 -11.18 41.03
N ASN A 372 6.93 -10.33 41.83
CA ASN A 372 6.38 -9.05 41.36
C ASN A 372 7.44 -7.96 41.14
N LYS A 373 8.64 -8.04 41.76
CA LYS A 373 9.68 -7.01 41.68
C LYS A 373 10.61 -7.15 40.47
N LEU A 374 10.73 -8.35 39.90
CA LEU A 374 11.58 -8.65 38.74
C LEU A 374 10.79 -8.99 37.46
N ALA A 375 9.46 -9.04 37.55
CA ALA A 375 8.59 -9.25 36.40
C ALA A 375 8.79 -8.12 35.36
N GLY A 376 9.42 -8.45 34.23
CA GLY A 376 9.77 -7.50 33.17
C GLY A 376 11.22 -7.00 33.18
N ALA A 377 12.03 -7.39 34.18
CA ALA A 377 13.47 -7.15 34.21
C ALA A 377 14.22 -8.13 33.31
N TYR A 378 15.33 -7.70 32.70
CA TYR A 378 16.21 -8.56 31.92
C TYR A 378 17.70 -8.27 32.17
N ALA A 379 18.55 -9.27 31.94
CA ALA A 379 19.99 -9.13 32.04
C ALA A 379 20.63 -8.76 30.69
N TYR A 380 21.69 -7.95 30.74
CA TYR A 380 22.57 -7.67 29.60
C TYR A 380 24.04 -7.69 30.02
N TYR A 381 24.91 -7.84 29.02
CA TYR A 381 26.33 -8.13 29.18
C TYR A 381 27.16 -7.07 28.43
N PRO A 382 27.55 -5.96 29.09
CA PRO A 382 28.16 -4.80 28.44
C PRO A 382 29.57 -5.07 27.88
N ASP A 383 30.27 -6.03 28.49
CA ASP A 383 31.63 -6.43 28.10
C ASP A 383 31.69 -6.84 26.63
N ALA A 384 32.78 -6.50 25.94
CA ALA A 384 32.97 -6.83 24.53
C ALA A 384 33.26 -8.32 24.29
N GLN A 385 33.75 -9.03 25.31
CA GLN A 385 34.04 -10.46 25.29
C GLN A 385 33.46 -11.10 26.55
N LEU A 386 32.87 -12.29 26.41
CA LEU A 386 32.28 -13.03 27.51
C LEU A 386 33.07 -14.31 27.78
N VAL A 387 33.09 -14.72 29.04
CA VAL A 387 33.54 -16.06 29.44
C VAL A 387 32.30 -16.91 29.76
N LEU A 388 32.27 -18.16 29.27
CA LEU A 388 31.15 -19.07 29.47
C LEU A 388 31.06 -19.54 30.92
N PRO A 389 29.98 -19.26 31.67
CA PRO A 389 29.83 -19.71 33.06
C PRO A 389 29.32 -21.17 33.17
N TYR A 390 29.33 -21.93 32.08
CA TYR A 390 28.79 -23.30 32.00
C TYR A 390 29.57 -24.15 30.99
N LEU A 391 29.38 -25.47 31.07
CA LEU A 391 29.89 -26.40 30.06
C LEU A 391 29.05 -26.28 28.78
N PRO A 392 29.65 -26.00 27.62
CA PRO A 392 28.92 -25.99 26.36
C PRO A 392 28.56 -27.42 25.94
N ASP A 393 27.49 -27.58 25.15
CA ASP A 393 27.14 -28.85 24.52
C ASP A 393 28.34 -29.38 23.70
N PRO A 394 28.82 -30.61 23.95
CA PRO A 394 29.96 -31.18 23.24
C PRO A 394 29.84 -31.25 21.72
N PHE A 395 28.61 -31.20 21.19
CA PHE A 395 28.32 -31.20 19.76
C PHE A 395 28.18 -29.79 19.18
N ALA A 396 28.15 -28.73 19.97
CA ALA A 396 28.06 -27.38 19.43
C ALA A 396 29.45 -26.89 18.97
N SER A 397 29.79 -27.12 17.70
CA SER A 397 31.07 -26.70 17.11
C SER A 397 31.05 -25.25 16.60
N GLY A 398 29.87 -24.71 16.33
CA GLY A 398 29.70 -23.39 15.76
C GLY A 398 28.24 -23.00 15.63
N MET A 399 27.98 -22.01 14.78
CA MET A 399 26.64 -21.57 14.43
C MET A 399 26.49 -21.37 12.93
N ALA A 400 25.28 -21.55 12.43
CA ALA A 400 24.87 -21.16 11.10
C ALA A 400 23.84 -20.04 11.19
N LEU A 401 23.98 -19.05 10.31
CA LEU A 401 23.02 -17.97 10.14
C LEU A 401 22.61 -17.91 8.66
N THR A 402 21.33 -18.13 8.39
CA THR A 402 20.76 -18.00 7.04
C THR A 402 19.78 -16.84 7.03
N GLY A 403 20.04 -15.82 6.22
CA GLY A 403 19.20 -14.63 6.10
C GLY A 403 18.27 -14.69 4.90
N TYR A 404 17.02 -14.27 5.09
CA TYR A 404 16.00 -14.14 4.05
C TYR A 404 15.48 -12.70 3.98
N ASP A 405 15.29 -12.18 2.77
CA ASP A 405 14.61 -10.91 2.57
C ASP A 405 13.10 -11.02 2.83
N LEU A 406 12.37 -9.90 2.73
CA LEU A 406 10.93 -9.88 2.97
C LEU A 406 10.09 -10.64 1.93
N THR A 407 10.65 -10.94 0.76
CA THR A 407 10.02 -11.76 -0.28
C THR A 407 10.29 -13.26 -0.08
N GLY A 408 11.16 -13.61 0.87
CA GLY A 408 11.52 -14.98 1.21
C GLY A 408 12.74 -15.52 0.46
N ASN A 409 13.45 -14.68 -0.31
CA ASN A 409 14.68 -15.09 -0.99
C ASN A 409 15.85 -15.14 0.00
N GLU A 410 16.67 -16.17 -0.09
CA GLU A 410 17.92 -16.27 0.68
C GLU A 410 18.92 -15.22 0.19
N VAL A 411 19.40 -14.36 1.09
CA VAL A 411 20.36 -13.29 0.79
C VAL A 411 21.78 -13.64 1.22
N PHE A 412 21.92 -14.45 2.27
CA PHE A 412 23.21 -14.99 2.71
C PHE A 412 23.03 -16.26 3.54
N HIS A 413 24.08 -17.06 3.59
CA HIS A 413 24.28 -18.13 4.54
C HIS A 413 25.73 -18.14 4.99
N ILE A 414 25.95 -18.15 6.30
CA ILE A 414 27.29 -18.14 6.87
C ILE A 414 27.39 -19.13 8.04
N GLU A 415 28.49 -19.87 8.03
CA GLU A 415 28.87 -20.83 9.06
C GLU A 415 30.05 -20.26 9.83
N VAL A 416 29.92 -20.15 11.15
CA VAL A 416 30.95 -19.58 12.02
C VAL A 416 31.29 -20.57 13.13
N PRO A 417 32.51 -21.15 13.16
CA PRO A 417 32.94 -22.01 14.24
C PRO A 417 33.16 -21.21 15.53
N PHE A 418 32.89 -21.82 16.67
CA PHE A 418 33.33 -21.28 17.95
C PHE A 418 34.84 -21.47 18.09
N ALA A 419 35.56 -20.39 18.41
CA ALA A 419 37.01 -20.47 18.58
C ALA A 419 37.39 -21.18 19.90
N GLY A 420 38.53 -21.85 19.92
CA GLY A 420 39.03 -22.57 21.09
C GLY A 420 38.65 -24.06 21.10
N GLU A 421 38.93 -24.71 22.22
CA GLU A 421 38.69 -26.15 22.41
C GLU A 421 37.71 -26.36 23.56
N TRP A 422 36.84 -27.37 23.45
CA TRP A 422 35.95 -27.73 24.55
C TRP A 422 36.75 -28.02 25.83
N PRO A 423 36.36 -27.51 27.02
CA PRO A 423 35.13 -26.74 27.31
C PRO A 423 35.26 -25.21 27.17
N ALA A 424 36.42 -24.70 26.78
CA ALA A 424 36.76 -23.27 26.70
C ALA A 424 36.44 -22.67 25.31
N LEU A 425 35.26 -22.96 24.77
CA LEU A 425 34.78 -22.35 23.53
C LEU A 425 34.46 -20.86 23.75
N ALA A 426 34.95 -20.01 22.86
CA ALA A 426 34.80 -18.57 22.95
C ALA A 426 33.48 -18.08 22.32
N PRO A 427 32.63 -17.36 23.06
CA PRO A 427 31.55 -16.58 22.49
C PRO A 427 32.08 -15.47 21.57
N PHE A 428 31.25 -15.03 20.64
CA PHE A 428 31.56 -13.91 19.76
C PHE A 428 30.34 -12.99 19.61
N ARG A 429 30.50 -11.84 18.96
CA ARG A 429 29.41 -10.88 18.78
C ARG A 429 28.82 -10.96 17.38
N ILE A 430 27.51 -10.85 17.28
CA ILE A 430 26.86 -10.46 16.03
C ILE A 430 26.57 -8.96 16.08
N ARG A 431 26.88 -8.25 14.99
CA ARG A 431 26.74 -6.81 14.86
C ARG A 431 25.94 -6.47 13.61
N LEU A 432 24.83 -5.77 13.77
CA LEU A 432 24.10 -5.12 12.68
C LEU A 432 24.71 -3.74 12.42
N SER A 433 25.13 -3.47 11.18
CA SER A 433 25.70 -2.19 10.75
C SER A 433 25.06 -1.68 9.46
N GLU A 434 25.26 -0.40 9.17
CA GLU A 434 24.80 0.23 7.93
C GLU A 434 25.62 -0.26 6.73
N GLY A 435 24.93 -0.85 5.75
CA GLY A 435 25.47 -1.20 4.44
C GLY A 435 25.33 -0.06 3.44
N ALA A 436 26.14 -0.10 2.38
CA ALA A 436 26.06 0.88 1.30
C ALA A 436 24.73 0.81 0.55
N GLU A 437 24.24 1.95 0.08
CA GLU A 437 22.98 2.04 -0.65
C GLU A 437 23.00 1.17 -1.92
N GLY A 438 21.91 0.47 -2.19
CA GLY A 438 21.78 -0.43 -3.35
C GLY A 438 22.57 -1.75 -3.26
N THR A 439 23.24 -2.04 -2.14
CA THR A 439 23.90 -3.33 -1.93
C THR A 439 22.92 -4.37 -1.37
N THR A 440 23.10 -5.64 -1.75
CA THR A 440 22.36 -6.74 -1.13
C THR A 440 22.84 -6.95 0.30
N PRO A 441 21.98 -7.39 1.24
CA PRO A 441 22.40 -7.77 2.58
C PRO A 441 23.56 -8.77 2.56
N GLN A 442 24.58 -8.52 3.38
CA GLN A 442 25.75 -9.39 3.49
C GLN A 442 26.07 -9.70 4.96
N ALA A 443 26.61 -10.90 5.18
CA ALA A 443 27.14 -11.31 6.47
C ALA A 443 28.61 -11.74 6.32
N ALA A 444 29.48 -11.24 7.20
CA ALA A 444 30.91 -11.56 7.19
C ALA A 444 31.44 -11.71 8.61
N PHE A 445 32.28 -12.72 8.85
CA PHE A 445 32.89 -12.96 10.15
C PHE A 445 34.37 -12.57 10.16
N GLN A 446 34.76 -11.67 11.05
CA GLN A 446 36.15 -11.28 11.25
C GLN A 446 36.42 -10.87 12.70
N ASN A 447 37.56 -11.27 13.26
CA ASN A 447 38.03 -10.83 14.59
C ASN A 447 36.99 -11.01 15.73
N GLY A 448 36.21 -12.09 15.71
CA GLY A 448 35.20 -12.36 16.75
C GLY A 448 33.93 -11.52 16.61
N ILE A 449 33.68 -10.94 15.43
CA ILE A 449 32.46 -10.20 15.10
C ILE A 449 31.89 -10.78 13.81
N LEU A 450 30.64 -11.23 13.87
CA LEU A 450 29.81 -11.53 12.71
C LEU A 450 29.04 -10.25 12.36
N GLU A 451 29.49 -9.56 11.33
CA GLU A 451 28.87 -8.34 10.84
C GLU A 451 27.78 -8.66 9.83
N VAL A 452 26.58 -8.12 10.05
CA VAL A 452 25.44 -8.15 9.13
C VAL A 452 25.19 -6.72 8.67
N ALA A 453 25.55 -6.42 7.42
CA ALA A 453 25.42 -5.08 6.85
C ALA A 453 24.12 -4.99 6.04
N LEU A 454 23.26 -4.03 6.40
CA LEU A 454 21.98 -3.79 5.72
C LEU A 454 21.91 -2.38 5.13
N ALA A 455 21.54 -2.27 3.85
CA ALA A 455 21.23 -0.97 3.26
C ALA A 455 19.99 -0.36 3.93
N LYS A 456 19.79 0.94 3.75
CA LYS A 456 18.63 1.66 4.31
C LYS A 456 17.32 0.97 3.89
N ALA A 457 16.42 0.79 4.85
CA ALA A 457 15.12 0.14 4.70
C ALA A 457 15.14 -1.39 4.43
N ASP A 458 16.31 -2.04 4.45
CA ASP A 458 16.35 -3.50 4.38
C ASP A 458 15.93 -4.14 5.71
N VAL A 459 15.20 -5.26 5.59
CA VAL A 459 14.82 -6.14 6.68
C VAL A 459 15.20 -7.56 6.29
N VAL A 460 16.00 -8.21 7.14
CA VAL A 460 16.40 -9.61 6.96
C VAL A 460 15.86 -10.44 8.11
N ARG A 461 15.07 -11.45 7.78
CA ARG A 461 14.62 -12.49 8.72
C ARG A 461 15.58 -13.66 8.62
N ALA A 462 16.30 -13.97 9.69
CA ALA A 462 17.30 -15.01 9.70
C ALA A 462 16.93 -16.19 10.60
N THR A 463 17.41 -17.38 10.23
CA THR A 463 17.41 -18.58 11.07
C THR A 463 18.80 -18.80 11.66
N LEU A 464 18.86 -18.87 12.98
CA LEU A 464 20.06 -19.08 13.77
C LEU A 464 20.06 -20.50 14.36
N SER A 465 20.97 -21.36 13.93
CA SER A 465 21.12 -22.74 14.39
C SER A 465 22.56 -23.04 14.80
N SER A 466 22.77 -24.15 15.50
CA SER A 466 24.10 -24.62 15.84
C SER A 466 24.69 -25.42 14.68
N LEU A 467 26.01 -25.54 14.65
CA LEU A 467 26.73 -26.52 13.85
C LEU A 467 27.20 -27.66 14.75
N PHE A 468 27.37 -28.84 14.16
CA PHE A 468 28.02 -29.98 14.79
C PHE A 468 29.29 -30.39 14.05
N PRO A 469 30.24 -31.10 14.69
CA PRO A 469 31.50 -31.45 14.06
C PRO A 469 31.30 -32.34 12.82
N ASP A 470 32.10 -32.10 11.78
CA ASP A 470 32.11 -32.95 10.59
C ASP A 470 32.37 -34.42 10.92
N GLY A 471 31.67 -35.31 10.23
CA GLY A 471 31.79 -36.77 10.42
C GLY A 471 31.09 -37.32 11.68
N ARG A 472 30.32 -36.51 12.40
CA ARG A 472 29.51 -36.93 13.56
C ARG A 472 28.01 -37.05 13.25
N LEU A 473 27.61 -37.03 11.98
CA LEU A 473 26.18 -37.12 11.60
C LEU A 473 25.60 -38.50 11.96
N GLU A 474 26.42 -39.53 11.80
CA GLU A 474 26.12 -40.93 12.06
C GLU A 474 25.94 -41.23 13.56
N ASP A 475 26.30 -40.29 14.44
CA ASP A 475 26.09 -40.44 15.88
C ASP A 475 24.66 -40.06 16.29
N PHE A 476 23.89 -39.43 15.42
CA PHE A 476 22.48 -39.15 15.66
C PHE A 476 21.61 -40.33 15.27
N ALA A 477 20.83 -40.87 16.21
CA ALA A 477 19.93 -41.99 15.94
C ALA A 477 18.90 -41.66 14.85
N ILE A 478 18.49 -40.39 14.79
CA ILE A 478 17.51 -39.90 13.81
C ILE A 478 18.04 -39.97 12.38
N TRP A 479 19.36 -39.85 12.17
CA TRP A 479 19.98 -40.03 10.85
C TRP A 479 19.77 -41.45 10.34
N HIS A 480 20.02 -42.45 11.19
CA HIS A 480 19.81 -43.86 10.85
C HIS A 480 18.35 -44.20 10.56
N TRP A 481 17.41 -43.60 11.30
CA TRP A 481 15.99 -43.79 11.02
C TRP A 481 15.59 -43.22 9.66
N MET A 482 16.13 -42.06 9.29
CA MET A 482 15.85 -41.44 7.99
C MET A 482 16.53 -42.17 6.84
N SER A 483 17.77 -42.64 7.03
CA SER A 483 18.51 -43.38 5.99
C SER A 483 17.99 -44.79 5.77
N ASN A 484 17.44 -45.43 6.81
CA ASN A 484 17.06 -46.85 6.78
C ASN A 484 15.54 -47.08 6.68
N ALA A 485 14.73 -46.04 6.53
CA ALA A 485 13.28 -46.17 6.40
C ALA A 485 12.89 -46.94 5.12
N ALA A 486 11.78 -47.69 5.15
CA ALA A 486 11.23 -48.35 3.96
C ALA A 486 10.84 -47.35 2.84
N THR A 487 10.67 -46.08 3.20
CA THR A 487 10.47 -44.94 2.31
C THR A 487 11.71 -44.05 2.21
N ALA A 488 12.91 -44.62 2.38
CA ALA A 488 14.16 -43.88 2.36
C ALA A 488 14.25 -43.00 1.09
N PRO A 489 14.76 -41.77 1.20
CA PRO A 489 14.96 -40.91 0.03
C PRO A 489 15.85 -41.60 -1.01
N GLN A 490 15.69 -41.25 -2.28
CA GLN A 490 16.61 -41.69 -3.35
C GLN A 490 18.06 -41.33 -2.97
N PRO A 491 19.10 -42.06 -3.41
CA PRO A 491 20.49 -41.82 -2.99
C PRO A 491 20.94 -40.35 -3.05
N GLY A 492 20.57 -39.60 -4.10
CA GLY A 492 20.89 -38.16 -4.20
C GLY A 492 20.16 -37.27 -3.18
N GLN A 493 18.97 -37.66 -2.75
CA GLN A 493 18.22 -36.93 -1.70
C GLN A 493 18.81 -37.14 -0.31
N ILE A 494 19.43 -38.31 -0.04
CA ILE A 494 20.14 -38.56 1.22
C ILE A 494 21.39 -37.68 1.29
N ASP A 495 22.14 -37.54 0.19
CA ASP A 495 23.31 -36.67 0.14
C ASP A 495 22.94 -35.19 0.37
N ASP A 496 21.84 -34.73 -0.21
CA ASP A 496 21.34 -33.36 -0.01
C ASP A 496 20.84 -33.13 1.42
N LEU A 497 20.21 -34.14 2.03
CA LEU A 497 19.83 -34.11 3.45
C LEU A 497 21.06 -34.03 4.36
N ALA A 498 22.11 -34.81 4.07
CA ALA A 498 23.35 -34.79 4.80
C ALA A 498 24.05 -33.42 4.71
N LYS A 499 24.09 -32.83 3.51
CA LYS A 499 24.61 -31.47 3.29
C LYS A 499 23.80 -30.44 4.08
N ALA A 500 22.47 -30.51 4.02
CA ALA A 500 21.60 -29.60 4.77
C ALA A 500 21.78 -29.75 6.29
N ALA A 501 21.93 -30.96 6.81
CA ALA A 501 22.19 -31.21 8.23
C ALA A 501 23.52 -30.60 8.68
N ARG A 502 24.61 -30.86 7.93
CA ARG A 502 25.96 -30.33 8.22
C ARG A 502 26.00 -28.81 8.16
N ALA A 503 25.30 -28.19 7.21
CA ALA A 503 25.17 -26.74 7.08
C ALA A 503 24.23 -26.09 8.12
N GLY A 504 23.76 -26.83 9.13
CA GLY A 504 22.86 -26.28 10.15
C GLY A 504 21.45 -25.97 9.65
N ARG A 505 21.03 -26.50 8.50
CA ARG A 505 19.74 -26.20 7.83
C ARG A 505 18.65 -27.23 8.11
N HIS A 506 18.92 -28.23 8.93
CA HIS A 506 17.96 -29.30 9.23
C HIS A 506 17.55 -29.30 10.71
N TRP A 507 16.36 -28.78 10.97
CA TRP A 507 15.82 -28.51 12.31
C TRP A 507 15.73 -29.73 13.25
N MET A 508 15.73 -30.97 12.73
CA MET A 508 15.74 -32.18 13.57
C MET A 508 17.14 -32.51 14.15
N PHE A 509 18.22 -31.95 13.58
CA PHE A 509 19.58 -32.06 14.12
C PHE A 509 19.98 -30.78 14.83
N THR A 510 19.65 -29.63 14.23
CA THR A 510 20.06 -28.29 14.70
C THR A 510 18.85 -27.36 14.61
N PRO A 511 17.90 -27.43 15.55
CA PRO A 511 16.74 -26.56 15.60
C PRO A 511 17.20 -25.10 15.59
N TYR A 512 16.56 -24.31 14.75
CA TYR A 512 16.85 -22.90 14.62
C TYR A 512 15.96 -22.05 15.55
N ARG A 513 16.47 -20.89 15.93
CA ARG A 513 15.67 -19.76 16.43
C ARG A 513 15.63 -18.66 15.38
N LYS A 514 14.61 -17.82 15.40
CA LYS A 514 14.50 -16.71 14.45
C LYS A 514 15.19 -15.48 15.02
N VAL A 515 15.92 -14.75 14.17
CA VAL A 515 16.53 -13.46 14.50
C VAL A 515 16.22 -12.49 13.37
N THR A 516 15.80 -11.27 13.67
CA THR A 516 15.50 -10.26 12.65
C THR A 516 16.49 -9.11 12.75
N PHE A 517 16.99 -8.67 11.59
CA PHE A 517 17.83 -7.50 11.44
C PHE A 517 17.04 -6.46 10.65
N THR A 518 17.04 -5.21 11.11
CA THR A 518 16.28 -4.14 10.44
C THR A 518 17.07 -2.85 10.43
N HIS A 519 17.18 -2.26 9.24
CA HIS A 519 17.65 -0.89 9.08
C HIS A 519 16.44 0.02 8.87
N ALA A 520 15.90 0.54 9.96
CA ALA A 520 14.75 1.43 9.95
C ALA A 520 15.13 2.82 9.41
N VAL A 521 14.26 3.42 8.60
CA VAL A 521 14.40 4.80 8.13
C VAL A 521 13.26 5.66 8.66
N GLN A 522 13.59 6.86 9.15
CA GLN A 522 12.61 7.76 9.75
C GLN A 522 11.55 8.20 8.74
N GLN A 523 11.97 8.55 7.52
CA GLN A 523 11.08 8.90 6.42
C GLN A 523 11.30 7.97 5.22
N PRO A 524 10.30 7.80 4.35
CA PRO A 524 10.48 7.17 3.05
C PRO A 524 11.69 7.75 2.30
N LEU A 525 12.47 6.90 1.63
CA LEU A 525 13.67 7.33 0.90
C LEU A 525 13.36 8.04 -0.42
N ALA A 526 12.14 7.87 -0.95
CA ALA A 526 11.67 8.57 -2.13
C ALA A 526 10.32 9.23 -1.86
N VAL A 527 10.14 10.42 -2.43
CA VAL A 527 8.82 11.06 -2.54
C VAL A 527 8.02 10.29 -3.60
N PRO A 528 6.75 9.91 -3.34
CA PRO A 528 5.96 9.21 -4.33
C PRO A 528 5.69 10.09 -5.55
N ASP A 529 5.66 9.48 -6.73
CA ASP A 529 5.33 10.14 -7.99
C ASP A 529 4.06 9.53 -8.58
N MET A 530 3.00 10.33 -8.58
CA MET A 530 1.68 9.94 -9.08
C MET A 530 1.37 10.47 -10.49
N THR A 531 2.35 10.97 -11.23
CA THR A 531 2.15 11.58 -12.57
C THR A 531 1.50 10.66 -13.62
N LYS A 532 1.54 9.34 -13.39
CA LYS A 532 0.92 8.33 -14.26
C LYS A 532 -0.49 7.93 -13.83
N VAL A 533 -0.98 8.46 -12.70
CA VAL A 533 -2.33 8.24 -12.22
C VAL A 533 -3.26 9.20 -12.95
N ILE A 534 -4.40 8.69 -13.43
CA ILE A 534 -5.43 9.47 -14.10
C ILE A 534 -6.80 9.18 -13.48
N PRO A 535 -7.67 10.18 -13.33
CA PRO A 535 -9.04 9.96 -12.91
C PRO A 535 -9.89 9.44 -14.08
N THR A 536 -10.79 8.51 -13.78
CA THR A 536 -11.79 7.99 -14.71
C THR A 536 -13.19 8.13 -14.12
N ARG A 537 -14.14 8.55 -14.96
CA ARG A 537 -15.53 8.79 -14.56
C ARG A 537 -16.49 8.33 -15.64
N VAL A 538 -17.62 7.78 -15.23
CA VAL A 538 -18.69 7.31 -16.12
C VAL A 538 -19.96 8.14 -15.94
N LEU A 539 -20.86 8.09 -16.93
CA LEU A 539 -22.14 8.79 -16.90
C LEU A 539 -22.95 8.44 -15.63
N GLY A 540 -23.42 9.47 -14.93
CA GLY A 540 -24.19 9.39 -13.68
C GLY A 540 -23.37 9.14 -12.41
N ALA A 541 -22.05 8.95 -12.49
CA ALA A 541 -21.24 8.63 -11.31
C ALA A 541 -21.07 9.83 -10.36
N THR A 542 -21.35 9.63 -9.06
CA THR A 542 -21.13 10.62 -7.99
C THR A 542 -19.73 10.57 -7.37
N TYR A 543 -18.85 9.80 -7.98
CA TYR A 543 -17.47 9.53 -7.56
C TYR A 543 -16.55 9.53 -8.78
N THR A 544 -15.24 9.42 -8.53
CA THR A 544 -14.21 9.21 -9.55
C THR A 544 -13.28 8.08 -9.12
N ASP A 545 -13.05 7.13 -10.03
CA ASP A 545 -12.07 6.06 -9.85
C ASP A 545 -10.70 6.54 -10.38
N PHE A 546 -9.61 5.96 -9.91
CA PHE A 546 -8.26 6.28 -10.37
C PHE A 546 -7.59 5.05 -10.98
N GLU A 547 -6.83 5.27 -12.05
CA GLU A 547 -6.09 4.24 -12.77
C GLU A 547 -4.65 4.70 -13.04
N GLY A 548 -3.66 3.82 -12.86
CA GLY A 548 -2.25 4.11 -13.16
C GLY A 548 -1.29 3.47 -12.15
N SER A 549 -0.09 4.04 -12.03
CA SER A 549 0.86 3.60 -11.01
C SER A 549 1.51 4.77 -10.28
N ILE A 550 1.77 4.57 -9.00
CA ILE A 550 2.51 5.50 -8.14
C ILE A 550 3.91 4.95 -7.93
N VAL A 551 4.91 5.63 -8.48
CA VAL A 551 6.32 5.27 -8.29
C VAL A 551 6.74 5.69 -6.88
N ASN A 552 7.38 4.80 -6.12
CA ASN A 552 7.80 5.05 -4.74
C ASN A 552 9.04 4.21 -4.39
N HIS A 553 9.51 4.30 -3.14
CA HIS A 553 10.48 3.37 -2.57
C HIS A 553 9.77 2.46 -1.55
N ALA A 554 9.39 1.26 -2.00
CA ALA A 554 8.46 0.38 -1.31
C ALA A 554 9.06 -0.15 -0.02
N LYS A 555 10.33 -0.55 -0.02
CA LYS A 555 11.02 -1.03 1.18
C LYS A 555 10.96 -0.05 2.35
N SER A 556 10.91 1.27 2.11
CA SER A 556 10.80 2.28 3.17
C SER A 556 9.38 2.75 3.45
N THR A 557 8.46 2.55 2.51
CA THR A 557 7.10 3.10 2.59
C THR A 557 6.14 2.04 3.11
N GLY A 558 5.36 2.37 4.13
CA GLY A 558 4.32 1.48 4.68
C GLY A 558 2.94 1.80 4.12
N ARG A 559 2.69 3.08 3.83
CA ARG A 559 1.38 3.57 3.40
C ARG A 559 1.52 4.77 2.48
N ILE A 560 0.66 4.85 1.47
CA ILE A 560 0.44 6.04 0.65
C ILE A 560 -0.98 6.54 0.89
N ASP A 561 -1.11 7.83 1.16
CA ASP A 561 -2.37 8.56 1.21
C ASP A 561 -2.38 9.66 0.14
N VAL A 562 -3.53 9.91 -0.47
CA VAL A 562 -3.72 10.89 -1.54
C VAL A 562 -4.78 11.90 -1.09
N PRO A 563 -4.39 13.01 -0.44
CA PRO A 563 -5.23 14.17 -0.24
C PRO A 563 -5.54 14.92 -1.56
N ALA A 564 -6.67 15.62 -1.55
CA ALA A 564 -7.22 16.39 -2.65
C ALA A 564 -7.69 17.77 -2.18
N GLU A 565 -7.37 18.80 -2.94
CA GLU A 565 -7.76 20.20 -2.66
C GLU A 565 -8.29 20.86 -3.93
N TRP A 566 -9.40 21.60 -3.81
CA TRP A 566 -9.99 22.36 -4.92
C TRP A 566 -10.81 23.55 -4.42
N THR A 567 -11.19 24.42 -5.34
CA THR A 567 -12.19 25.46 -5.14
C THR A 567 -13.39 25.19 -6.02
N GLU A 568 -14.59 25.56 -5.60
CA GLU A 568 -15.83 25.37 -6.36
C GLU A 568 -16.61 26.69 -6.48
N ASP A 569 -17.13 26.95 -7.67
CA ASP A 569 -18.07 28.03 -7.96
C ASP A 569 -19.50 27.55 -7.65
N VAL A 570 -20.17 28.27 -6.75
CA VAL A 570 -21.48 27.88 -6.22
C VAL A 570 -22.45 29.06 -6.22
N ASP A 571 -23.59 28.88 -6.89
CA ASP A 571 -24.72 29.80 -6.81
C ASP A 571 -25.87 29.20 -5.99
N LEU A 572 -25.88 29.47 -4.69
CA LEU A 572 -27.02 29.15 -3.83
C LEU A 572 -28.00 30.32 -3.81
N VAL A 573 -29.27 30.07 -4.17
CA VAL A 573 -30.33 31.09 -4.18
C VAL A 573 -30.54 31.75 -2.80
N THR A 574 -30.19 31.05 -1.72
CA THR A 574 -30.22 31.59 -0.35
C THR A 574 -29.16 32.67 -0.09
N ASN A 575 -28.10 32.72 -0.89
CA ASN A 575 -27.08 33.76 -0.81
C ASN A 575 -27.47 34.97 -1.66
N PRO A 576 -27.19 36.20 -1.22
CA PRO A 576 -27.50 37.41 -1.98
C PRO A 576 -26.72 37.48 -3.31
N GLU A 577 -25.51 36.92 -3.34
CA GLU A 577 -24.66 36.83 -4.52
C GLU A 577 -24.02 35.43 -4.63
N PRO A 578 -23.66 34.99 -5.85
CA PRO A 578 -22.94 33.74 -6.05
C PRO A 578 -21.51 33.79 -5.49
N ARG A 579 -20.96 32.62 -5.14
CA ARG A 579 -19.58 32.48 -4.63
C ARG A 579 -18.74 31.85 -5.72
N MET A 580 -17.81 32.59 -6.30
CA MET A 580 -17.02 32.12 -7.44
C MET A 580 -15.62 32.73 -7.50
N ALA A 581 -14.75 32.11 -8.30
CA ALA A 581 -13.37 32.54 -8.50
C ALA A 581 -13.30 33.97 -9.08
N ALA A 582 -14.18 34.30 -10.04
CA ALA A 582 -14.24 35.63 -10.65
C ALA A 582 -14.58 36.76 -9.66
N LEU A 583 -15.18 36.44 -8.50
CA LEU A 583 -15.48 37.38 -7.42
C LEU A 583 -14.51 37.26 -6.23
N GLY A 584 -13.50 36.40 -6.32
CA GLY A 584 -12.51 36.17 -5.27
C GLY A 584 -13.06 35.50 -4.00
N ASN A 585 -14.23 34.85 -4.08
CA ASN A 585 -14.95 34.29 -2.92
C ASN A 585 -15.42 32.83 -3.12
N ALA A 586 -14.80 32.10 -4.07
CA ALA A 586 -15.02 30.67 -4.32
C ALA A 586 -14.94 29.83 -3.04
N VAL A 587 -15.62 28.68 -3.02
CA VAL A 587 -15.65 27.81 -1.84
C VAL A 587 -14.45 26.88 -1.85
N PRO A 588 -13.53 26.94 -0.86
CA PRO A 588 -12.44 25.97 -0.75
C PRO A 588 -12.93 24.64 -0.19
N HIS A 589 -12.40 23.54 -0.73
CA HIS A 589 -12.67 22.18 -0.32
C HIS A 589 -11.38 21.38 -0.19
N SER A 590 -11.36 20.47 0.78
CA SER A 590 -10.28 19.51 0.99
C SER A 590 -10.87 18.15 1.37
N ALA A 591 -10.32 17.07 0.83
CA ALA A 591 -10.74 15.71 1.14
C ALA A 591 -9.56 14.73 1.10
N HIS A 592 -9.67 13.63 1.84
CA HIS A 592 -8.84 12.45 1.60
C HIS A 592 -9.45 11.67 0.43
N ALA A 593 -8.78 11.63 -0.72
CA ALA A 593 -9.29 10.94 -1.89
C ALA A 593 -9.25 9.43 -1.68
N PHE A 594 -8.06 8.86 -1.47
CA PHE A 594 -7.87 7.44 -1.17
C PHE A 594 -6.48 7.20 -0.58
N GLY A 595 -6.28 6.03 0.04
CA GLY A 595 -4.98 5.61 0.54
C GLY A 595 -4.92 4.10 0.76
N PHE A 596 -3.73 3.53 0.70
CA PHE A 596 -3.52 2.08 0.80
C PHE A 596 -2.15 1.75 1.40
N ASP A 597 -2.07 0.58 2.02
CA ASP A 597 -0.82 0.05 2.56
C ASP A 597 0.00 -0.62 1.45
N LEU A 598 1.33 -0.51 1.54
CA LEU A 598 2.27 -1.02 0.55
C LEU A 598 2.99 -2.28 1.04
N MET A 599 3.13 -3.23 0.13
CA MET A 599 4.04 -4.35 0.31
C MET A 599 5.50 -3.91 0.05
N PRO A 600 6.50 -4.63 0.58
CA PRO A 600 7.93 -4.29 0.45
C PRO A 600 8.51 -4.24 -0.98
N ASP A 601 7.81 -4.81 -1.95
CA ASP A 601 8.25 -5.04 -3.34
C ASP A 601 7.46 -4.20 -4.37
N GLU A 602 6.59 -3.29 -3.91
CA GLU A 602 5.68 -2.50 -4.76
C GLU A 602 6.22 -1.10 -5.12
N ASP A 603 7.44 -1.01 -5.68
CA ASP A 603 8.07 0.27 -6.07
C ASP A 603 7.27 1.02 -7.17
N GLN A 604 6.38 0.31 -7.87
CA GLN A 604 5.37 0.86 -8.78
C GLN A 604 3.99 0.38 -8.35
N ALA A 605 3.46 0.97 -7.30
CA ALA A 605 2.18 0.57 -6.75
C ALA A 605 1.06 0.85 -7.75
N GLU A 606 0.39 -0.21 -8.20
CA GLU A 606 -0.72 -0.08 -9.13
C GLU A 606 -1.96 0.47 -8.42
N VAL A 607 -2.48 1.56 -8.97
CA VAL A 607 -3.75 2.16 -8.63
C VAL A 607 -4.74 1.59 -9.64
N THR A 608 -5.50 0.58 -9.21
CA THR A 608 -6.47 -0.11 -10.07
C THR A 608 -7.89 0.15 -9.59
N ARG A 609 -8.82 -0.08 -10.52
CA ARG A 609 -10.25 -0.13 -10.23
C ARG A 609 -10.52 -1.21 -9.18
N ALA A 610 -11.57 -1.01 -8.38
CA ALA A 610 -11.94 -1.75 -7.15
C ALA A 610 -11.91 -3.30 -7.19
N ASP A 611 -11.68 -3.93 -8.35
CA ASP A 611 -11.71 -5.38 -8.57
C ASP A 611 -10.49 -6.12 -7.94
N VAL A 612 -9.43 -5.41 -7.52
CA VAL A 612 -8.19 -6.00 -6.94
C VAL A 612 -8.03 -5.72 -5.43
N GLY A 613 -9.11 -5.32 -4.73
CA GLY A 613 -9.07 -5.12 -3.27
C GLY A 613 -8.41 -3.83 -2.78
N ARG A 614 -7.86 -3.00 -3.68
CA ARG A 614 -7.48 -1.61 -3.43
C ARG A 614 -8.53 -0.68 -4.04
N ILE A 615 -9.38 -0.07 -3.22
CA ILE A 615 -10.37 0.90 -3.71
C ILE A 615 -9.69 2.26 -3.81
N SER A 616 -9.31 2.63 -5.04
CA SER A 616 -8.75 3.95 -5.34
C SER A 616 -9.83 4.85 -5.92
N ARG A 617 -10.67 5.40 -5.04
CA ARG A 617 -11.87 6.16 -5.39
C ARG A 617 -12.03 7.37 -4.50
N GLN A 618 -12.34 8.52 -5.10
CA GLN A 618 -12.84 9.68 -4.38
C GLN A 618 -14.36 9.81 -4.53
N GLU A 619 -15.05 9.94 -3.40
CA GLU A 619 -16.48 10.22 -3.34
C GLU A 619 -16.73 11.74 -3.31
N PHE A 620 -17.64 12.23 -4.15
CA PHE A 620 -18.07 13.64 -4.16
C PHE A 620 -19.52 13.80 -3.67
N GLY A 621 -20.37 12.81 -3.92
CA GLY A 621 -21.81 12.88 -3.62
C GLY A 621 -22.64 13.65 -4.66
N ASP A 622 -22.00 14.17 -5.71
CA ASP A 622 -22.66 14.85 -6.84
C ASP A 622 -21.95 14.55 -8.17
N THR A 623 -22.49 15.09 -9.25
CA THR A 623 -22.04 14.82 -10.63
C THR A 623 -21.26 15.97 -11.26
N LYS A 624 -20.82 16.97 -10.50
CA LYS A 624 -20.23 18.20 -11.04
C LYS A 624 -18.81 18.00 -11.55
N TYR A 625 -18.43 18.82 -12.52
CA TYR A 625 -17.05 19.03 -12.94
C TYR A 625 -16.25 19.78 -11.86
N ARG A 626 -15.00 19.39 -11.66
CA ARG A 626 -14.05 20.05 -10.76
C ARG A 626 -12.64 19.97 -11.31
N ARG A 627 -11.86 21.03 -11.10
CA ARG A 627 -10.41 21.00 -11.27
C ARG A 627 -9.75 20.81 -9.91
N ILE A 628 -9.18 19.62 -9.69
CA ILE A 628 -8.71 19.19 -8.37
C ILE A 628 -7.19 19.02 -8.38
N THR A 629 -6.55 19.52 -7.32
CA THR A 629 -5.12 19.30 -7.06
C THR A 629 -4.95 18.10 -6.13
N TYR A 630 -4.26 17.07 -6.60
CA TYR A 630 -3.88 15.90 -5.80
C TYR A 630 -2.40 15.96 -5.45
N HIS A 631 -2.07 15.47 -4.27
CA HIS A 631 -0.69 15.23 -3.87
C HIS A 631 -0.58 13.91 -3.13
N SER A 632 0.56 13.24 -3.27
CA SER A 632 0.81 11.96 -2.62
C SER A 632 1.61 12.14 -1.32
N VAL A 633 1.23 11.38 -0.30
CA VAL A 633 1.87 11.37 1.01
C VAL A 633 2.32 9.95 1.31
N ALA A 634 3.62 9.71 1.34
CA ALA A 634 4.18 8.44 1.80
C ALA A 634 4.51 8.51 3.28
N THR A 635 4.12 7.47 4.03
CA THR A 635 4.46 7.31 5.44
C THR A 635 5.45 6.16 5.61
N THR A 636 6.47 6.34 6.45
CA THR A 636 7.44 5.27 6.75
C THR A 636 6.75 4.02 7.31
N ARG A 637 7.27 2.84 6.95
CA ARG A 637 6.84 1.57 7.58
C ARG A 637 7.49 1.30 8.93
N PHE A 638 8.44 2.13 9.32
CA PHE A 638 9.28 1.91 10.50
C PHE A 638 8.82 2.73 11.71
N ARG A 639 7.54 3.13 11.73
CA ARG A 639 6.99 4.07 12.71
C ARG A 639 7.14 3.53 14.14
N GLU A 640 6.95 2.24 14.34
CA GLU A 640 7.07 1.53 15.62
C GLU A 640 8.50 1.51 16.18
N PHE A 641 9.50 1.75 15.32
CA PHE A 641 10.91 1.77 15.70
C PHE A 641 11.37 3.15 16.15
N LEU A 642 10.51 4.17 16.11
CA LEU A 642 10.89 5.55 16.43
C LEU A 642 10.37 5.97 17.81
N PRO A 643 11.01 6.94 18.50
CA PRO A 643 10.47 7.50 19.73
C PRO A 643 9.09 8.12 19.47
N ALA A 644 8.17 8.00 20.43
CA ALA A 644 6.79 8.49 20.26
C ALA A 644 6.70 9.97 19.84
N VAL A 645 7.63 10.81 20.29
CA VAL A 645 7.71 12.25 19.92
C VAL A 645 7.95 12.44 18.42
N ILE A 646 8.77 11.58 17.81
CA ILE A 646 9.05 11.58 16.37
C ILE A 646 7.93 10.84 15.63
N ALA A 647 7.52 9.67 16.13
CA ALA A 647 6.55 8.79 15.49
C ALA A 647 5.12 9.37 15.41
N ASN A 648 4.79 10.38 16.23
CA ASN A 648 3.49 11.04 16.26
C ASN A 648 3.47 12.38 15.52
N ASP A 649 4.61 12.84 14.99
CA ASP A 649 4.69 14.04 14.16
C ASP A 649 4.70 13.64 12.68
N PRO A 650 3.60 13.84 11.92
CA PRO A 650 3.53 13.47 10.51
C PRO A 650 4.65 14.08 9.68
N ALA A 651 5.10 15.30 9.98
CA ALA A 651 6.17 15.96 9.24
C ALA A 651 7.53 15.25 9.38
N LYS A 652 7.71 14.46 10.45
CA LYS A 652 8.94 13.71 10.72
C LYS A 652 8.91 12.29 10.16
N ILE A 653 7.74 11.73 9.85
CA ILE A 653 7.60 10.34 9.37
C ILE A 653 7.06 10.22 7.94
N GLN A 654 6.63 11.34 7.35
CA GLN A 654 6.09 11.38 5.99
C GLN A 654 7.04 12.09 5.02
N GLN A 655 6.96 11.67 3.77
CA GLN A 655 7.40 12.44 2.60
C GLN A 655 6.15 12.85 1.82
N VAL A 656 5.98 14.15 1.65
CA VAL A 656 4.86 14.72 0.91
C VAL A 656 5.37 15.20 -0.43
N GLU A 657 4.61 14.95 -1.50
CA GLU A 657 4.90 15.56 -2.79
C GLU A 657 4.78 17.08 -2.69
N GLN A 658 5.93 17.76 -2.70
CA GLN A 658 5.99 19.21 -2.56
C GLN A 658 5.89 19.91 -3.92
N LYS A 659 5.19 21.06 -3.92
CA LYS A 659 5.07 21.97 -5.07
C LYS A 659 6.41 22.58 -5.49
N GLN A 660 7.41 22.60 -4.60
CA GLN A 660 8.77 23.09 -4.88
C GLN A 660 9.77 21.95 -4.65
N ALA A 661 10.59 21.67 -5.66
CA ALA A 661 11.74 20.80 -5.53
C ALA A 661 12.85 21.50 -4.72
N PRO A 662 13.80 20.75 -4.11
CA PRO A 662 14.93 21.32 -3.36
C PRO A 662 15.81 22.29 -4.17
N ASP A 663 15.74 22.26 -5.51
CA ASP A 663 16.43 23.20 -6.41
C ASP A 663 15.65 24.52 -6.65
N GLY A 664 14.53 24.72 -5.94
CA GLY A 664 13.66 25.89 -6.06
C GLY A 664 12.71 25.86 -7.26
N LYS A 665 12.74 24.81 -8.10
CA LYS A 665 11.82 24.69 -9.24
C LYS A 665 10.46 24.19 -8.78
N THR A 666 9.42 24.84 -9.28
CA THR A 666 8.04 24.43 -8.98
C THR A 666 7.72 23.15 -9.78
N LYS A 667 7.57 22.00 -9.11
CA LYS A 667 6.98 20.80 -9.74
C LYS A 667 5.47 21.05 -9.78
N PRO A 668 4.80 20.97 -10.94
CA PRO A 668 3.35 21.12 -10.96
C PRO A 668 2.75 19.98 -10.12
N LEU A 669 2.06 20.34 -9.03
CA LEU A 669 1.17 19.39 -8.35
C LEU A 669 0.19 18.85 -9.40
N LEU A 670 -0.20 17.59 -9.27
CA LEU A 670 -1.01 16.94 -10.28
C LEU A 670 -2.43 17.51 -10.25
N VAL A 671 -2.69 18.44 -11.17
CA VAL A 671 -4.01 19.03 -11.38
C VAL A 671 -4.74 18.19 -12.41
N HIS A 672 -5.87 17.63 -12.01
CA HIS A 672 -6.73 16.90 -12.91
C HIS A 672 -8.09 17.54 -13.05
N ASP A 673 -8.59 17.51 -14.29
CA ASP A 673 -9.97 17.78 -14.63
C ASP A 673 -10.80 16.54 -14.33
N VAL A 674 -11.64 16.59 -13.29
CA VAL A 674 -12.63 15.56 -13.00
C VAL A 674 -13.92 15.95 -13.73
N PRO A 675 -14.29 15.30 -14.85
CA PRO A 675 -15.39 15.75 -15.71
C PRO A 675 -16.75 15.69 -15.01
N SER A 676 -17.69 16.53 -15.45
CA SER A 676 -19.10 16.41 -15.08
C SER A 676 -19.64 15.08 -15.60
N SER A 677 -20.39 14.35 -14.77
CA SER A 677 -20.96 13.05 -15.12
C SER A 677 -22.46 13.12 -15.43
N ALA A 678 -23.11 14.28 -15.34
CA ALA A 678 -24.52 14.46 -15.67
C ALA A 678 -24.75 15.72 -16.50
N ARG A 679 -25.88 15.73 -17.24
CA ARG A 679 -26.31 16.90 -18.01
C ARG A 679 -26.55 18.09 -17.07
N PRO A 680 -26.13 19.31 -17.46
CA PRO A 680 -26.50 20.52 -16.73
C PRO A 680 -28.02 20.68 -16.61
N ALA A 681 -28.46 21.48 -15.62
CA ALA A 681 -29.85 21.88 -15.48
C ALA A 681 -30.31 22.73 -16.69
N HIS A 682 -31.61 22.74 -16.96
CA HIS A 682 -32.20 23.52 -18.04
C HIS A 682 -31.90 25.03 -17.93
N ALA A 683 -31.67 25.70 -19.05
CA ALA A 683 -31.44 27.15 -19.09
C ALA A 683 -32.76 27.91 -18.90
N ASP A 684 -32.90 28.68 -17.82
CA ASP A 684 -34.13 29.45 -17.56
C ASP A 684 -33.94 30.89 -18.07
N VAL A 685 -34.28 31.09 -19.35
CA VAL A 685 -34.22 32.39 -20.03
C VAL A 685 -35.44 33.21 -19.66
N MET A 686 -35.23 34.32 -18.97
CA MET A 686 -36.32 35.20 -18.53
C MET A 686 -36.84 36.10 -19.64
N TYR A 687 -35.93 36.75 -20.37
CA TYR A 687 -36.22 37.57 -21.55
C TYR A 687 -34.93 37.92 -22.31
N SER A 688 -35.07 38.27 -23.57
CA SER A 688 -34.01 38.79 -24.45
C SER A 688 -34.26 40.26 -24.79
N ILE A 689 -33.18 41.02 -24.98
CA ILE A 689 -33.24 42.39 -25.48
C ILE A 689 -32.23 42.57 -26.62
N PRO A 690 -32.60 43.24 -27.73
CA PRO A 690 -31.62 43.64 -28.74
C PRO A 690 -30.70 44.70 -28.13
N THR A 691 -29.42 44.60 -28.46
CA THR A 691 -28.39 45.53 -28.02
C THR A 691 -27.55 45.96 -29.22
N PHE A 692 -26.95 47.13 -29.11
CA PHE A 692 -25.97 47.63 -30.06
C PHE A 692 -24.91 48.38 -29.27
N ARG A 693 -23.69 48.39 -29.79
CA ARG A 693 -22.58 49.16 -29.22
C ARG A 693 -22.22 50.31 -30.15
N TRP A 694 -21.79 51.41 -29.56
CA TRP A 694 -21.24 52.54 -30.30
C TRP A 694 -19.72 52.54 -30.16
N GLU A 695 -19.05 52.80 -31.26
CA GLU A 695 -17.64 53.14 -31.33
C GLU A 695 -17.54 54.56 -31.90
N ARG A 696 -16.92 55.49 -31.19
CA ARG A 696 -16.83 56.90 -31.59
C ARG A 696 -15.37 57.31 -31.62
N ASN A 697 -14.91 57.84 -32.74
CA ASN A 697 -13.59 58.40 -32.91
C ASN A 697 -13.67 59.82 -33.49
N ASP A 698 -13.39 60.80 -32.64
CA ASP A 698 -13.44 62.23 -32.97
C ASP A 698 -12.01 62.80 -32.97
N GLU A 699 -11.37 62.83 -34.14
CA GLU A 699 -9.98 63.25 -34.33
C GLU A 699 -9.88 64.46 -35.28
N GLY A 700 -9.53 65.63 -34.72
CA GLY A 700 -9.32 66.85 -35.51
C GLY A 700 -10.59 67.27 -36.26
N SER A 701 -10.49 67.39 -37.59
CA SER A 701 -11.62 67.72 -38.47
C SER A 701 -12.48 66.49 -38.84
N ILE A 702 -12.08 65.26 -38.49
CA ILE A 702 -12.79 64.05 -38.89
C ILE A 702 -13.40 63.39 -37.66
N ARG A 703 -14.69 63.10 -37.73
CA ARG A 703 -15.44 62.39 -36.69
C ARG A 703 -16.10 61.17 -37.29
N THR A 704 -15.88 60.01 -36.69
CA THR A 704 -16.38 58.72 -37.18
C THR A 704 -17.08 57.99 -36.04
N HIS A 705 -18.39 57.77 -36.19
CA HIS A 705 -19.19 56.96 -35.29
C HIS A 705 -19.63 55.68 -36.00
N ILE A 706 -19.44 54.53 -35.36
CA ILE A 706 -19.86 53.22 -35.84
C ILE A 706 -20.84 52.63 -34.82
N ARG A 707 -22.07 52.36 -35.25
CA ARG A 707 -23.02 51.51 -34.52
C ARG A 707 -22.78 50.07 -34.96
N HIS A 708 -22.25 49.26 -34.05
CA HIS A 708 -22.20 47.80 -34.20
C HIS A 708 -23.53 47.24 -33.71
N GLY A 709 -24.34 46.76 -34.64
CA GLY A 709 -25.59 46.06 -34.38
C GLY A 709 -25.38 44.55 -34.17
N GLY A 710 -26.45 43.76 -34.30
CA GLY A 710 -26.39 42.31 -34.13
C GLY A 710 -26.25 41.79 -32.69
N GLY A 711 -26.25 42.65 -31.67
CA GLY A 711 -26.14 42.24 -30.27
C GLY A 711 -27.47 41.79 -29.66
N ILE A 712 -27.44 40.78 -28.79
CA ILE A 712 -28.57 40.32 -27.97
C ILE A 712 -28.07 40.10 -26.54
N ARG A 713 -28.76 40.68 -25.56
CA ARG A 713 -28.56 40.33 -24.14
C ARG A 713 -29.68 39.42 -23.66
N LEU A 714 -29.30 38.30 -23.06
CA LEU A 714 -30.19 37.33 -22.44
C LEU A 714 -30.11 37.46 -20.92
N TRP A 715 -31.25 37.56 -20.25
CA TRP A 715 -31.32 37.50 -18.78
C TRP A 715 -31.73 36.11 -18.33
N LEU A 716 -30.97 35.53 -17.39
CA LEU A 716 -31.07 34.14 -16.95
C LEU A 716 -31.41 34.06 -15.45
N ARG A 717 -32.31 33.15 -15.08
CA ARG A 717 -32.68 32.93 -13.67
C ARG A 717 -31.61 32.11 -12.93
N ARG A 718 -31.40 32.44 -11.65
CA ARG A 718 -30.61 31.66 -10.69
C ARG A 718 -31.28 30.31 -10.36
N PRO A 719 -30.53 29.25 -9.99
CA PRO A 719 -29.07 29.21 -9.80
C PRO A 719 -28.28 28.83 -11.06
N TRP A 720 -26.98 29.11 -11.06
CA TRP A 720 -25.99 28.65 -12.05
C TRP A 720 -24.98 27.64 -11.50
N PHE A 721 -24.14 27.02 -12.36
CA PHE A 721 -23.14 25.99 -12.02
C PHE A 721 -23.72 24.64 -11.55
N SER A 722 -24.80 24.21 -12.19
CA SER A 722 -25.44 22.90 -11.90
C SER A 722 -24.54 21.69 -12.23
N SER A 723 -23.65 21.86 -13.20
CA SER A 723 -22.69 20.86 -13.69
C SER A 723 -21.25 21.15 -13.27
N GLY A 724 -21.02 22.14 -12.40
CA GLY A 724 -19.71 22.56 -11.91
C GLY A 724 -19.13 23.77 -12.63
N ASP A 725 -17.87 24.05 -12.31
CA ASP A 725 -17.14 25.24 -12.75
C ASP A 725 -17.06 25.34 -14.28
N GLY A 726 -17.05 26.57 -14.82
CA GLY A 726 -16.97 26.77 -16.28
C GLY A 726 -18.23 26.39 -17.07
N GLU A 727 -19.39 26.21 -16.40
CA GLU A 727 -20.69 26.08 -17.08
C GLU A 727 -21.02 27.33 -17.89
N GLN A 728 -21.23 27.16 -19.20
CA GLN A 728 -21.48 28.21 -20.20
C GLN A 728 -22.93 28.19 -20.70
N LEU A 729 -23.34 29.25 -21.42
CA LEU A 729 -24.56 29.24 -22.23
C LEU A 729 -24.21 28.89 -23.68
N GLY A 730 -24.77 27.79 -24.20
CA GLY A 730 -24.53 27.31 -25.55
C GLY A 730 -25.65 27.68 -26.52
N VAL A 731 -25.28 28.26 -27.67
CA VAL A 731 -26.16 28.43 -28.84
C VAL A 731 -26.08 27.16 -29.70
N LEU A 732 -27.22 26.50 -29.90
CA LEU A 732 -27.32 25.23 -30.62
C LEU A 732 -27.47 25.46 -32.13
N LEU A 733 -26.72 24.72 -32.92
CA LEU A 733 -26.55 24.91 -34.35
C LEU A 733 -26.65 23.59 -35.12
N GLU A 734 -27.08 23.68 -36.38
CA GLU A 734 -27.05 22.53 -37.29
C GLU A 734 -25.58 22.15 -37.58
N PRO A 735 -25.20 20.87 -37.41
CA PRO A 735 -23.83 20.44 -37.67
C PRO A 735 -23.59 20.13 -39.15
N GLY A 736 -22.33 20.01 -39.55
CA GLY A 736 -21.95 19.59 -40.91
C GLY A 736 -22.16 20.66 -41.97
N ILE A 737 -22.13 21.91 -41.54
CA ILE A 737 -22.29 23.08 -42.41
C ILE A 737 -20.91 23.66 -42.66
N ARG A 738 -20.66 24.00 -43.92
CA ARG A 738 -19.37 24.57 -44.35
C ARG A 738 -19.18 25.94 -43.71
N LEU A 739 -18.01 26.19 -43.13
CA LEU A 739 -17.69 27.51 -42.56
C LEU A 739 -17.56 28.56 -43.68
N PRO A 740 -18.00 29.80 -43.42
CA PRO A 740 -17.92 30.88 -44.40
C PRO A 740 -16.46 31.25 -44.75
N PRO A 741 -16.22 31.85 -45.93
CA PRO A 741 -14.89 32.33 -46.32
C PRO A 741 -14.29 33.29 -45.29
N GLY A 742 -12.98 33.23 -45.07
CA GLY A 742 -12.28 34.06 -44.08
C GLY A 742 -12.18 33.46 -42.68
N TRP A 743 -12.81 32.31 -42.41
CA TRP A 743 -12.61 31.52 -41.19
C TRP A 743 -11.66 30.36 -41.42
N MET A 744 -10.88 30.00 -40.39
CA MET A 744 -10.01 28.82 -40.46
C MET A 744 -10.87 27.56 -40.59
N ARG A 745 -10.61 26.75 -41.61
CA ARG A 745 -11.38 25.54 -41.88
C ARG A 745 -11.20 24.53 -40.74
N SER A 746 -12.31 24.02 -40.22
CA SER A 746 -12.33 22.95 -39.21
C SER A 746 -13.04 21.72 -39.79
N PRO A 747 -12.30 20.68 -40.22
CA PRO A 747 -12.89 19.44 -40.73
C PRO A 747 -13.83 18.74 -39.74
N ALA A 748 -13.72 19.05 -38.44
CA ALA A 748 -14.62 18.50 -37.44
C ALA A 748 -16.00 19.14 -37.45
N LEU A 749 -16.10 20.46 -37.62
CA LEU A 749 -17.37 21.20 -37.67
C LEU A 749 -18.14 20.95 -38.97
N GLU A 750 -17.41 20.67 -40.06
CA GLU A 750 -17.98 20.48 -41.41
C GLU A 750 -18.34 19.02 -41.75
N GLN A 751 -18.22 18.09 -40.78
CA GLN A 751 -18.59 16.68 -40.97
C GLN A 751 -20.10 16.48 -41.05
N SER A 752 -20.55 15.62 -41.96
CA SER A 752 -21.97 15.33 -42.14
C SER A 752 -22.58 14.67 -40.89
N LEU A 753 -23.91 14.78 -40.75
CA LEU A 753 -24.67 14.17 -39.64
C LEU A 753 -24.37 12.67 -39.44
N GLY A 754 -24.21 11.92 -40.55
CA GLY A 754 -23.88 10.49 -40.49
C GLY A 754 -22.46 10.21 -39.97
N GLU A 755 -21.49 11.06 -40.33
CA GLU A 755 -20.10 10.94 -39.85
C GLU A 755 -19.99 11.29 -38.36
N LEU A 756 -20.73 12.29 -37.91
CA LEU A 756 -20.76 12.71 -36.50
C LEU A 756 -21.45 11.68 -35.59
N ALA A 757 -22.48 10.98 -36.07
CA ALA A 757 -23.12 9.91 -35.32
C ALA A 757 -22.14 8.75 -35.00
N ALA A 758 -21.11 8.56 -35.84
CA ALA A 758 -20.12 7.48 -35.71
C ALA A 758 -18.89 7.86 -34.87
N ARG A 759 -18.80 9.09 -34.35
CA ARG A 759 -17.62 9.63 -33.67
C ARG A 759 -17.93 10.16 -32.27
N PRO A 760 -16.94 10.17 -31.35
CA PRO A 760 -17.09 10.86 -30.08
C PRO A 760 -17.20 12.39 -30.32
N PRO A 761 -17.84 13.12 -29.40
CA PRO A 761 -17.83 14.57 -29.39
C PRO A 761 -16.43 15.16 -29.54
N LEU A 762 -16.33 16.24 -30.32
CA LEU A 762 -15.18 17.13 -30.28
C LEU A 762 -15.57 18.36 -29.50
N VAL A 763 -14.78 18.69 -28.47
CA VAL A 763 -14.90 19.93 -27.70
C VAL A 763 -13.61 20.73 -27.85
N SER A 764 -13.75 22.01 -28.14
CA SER A 764 -12.68 23.00 -28.14
C SER A 764 -12.96 24.01 -27.05
N SER A 765 -12.03 24.18 -26.11
CA SER A 765 -12.03 25.27 -25.13
C SER A 765 -11.51 26.59 -25.69
N GLU A 766 -11.09 26.59 -26.95
CA GLU A 766 -10.60 27.78 -27.67
C GLU A 766 -11.64 28.22 -28.71
N PRO A 767 -11.75 29.54 -28.97
CA PRO A 767 -12.63 30.08 -30.00
C PRO A 767 -12.12 29.72 -31.40
N LEU A 768 -13.05 29.66 -32.36
CA LEU A 768 -12.72 29.50 -33.77
C LEU A 768 -11.94 30.73 -34.26
N LEU A 769 -10.86 30.51 -35.02
CA LEU A 769 -10.00 31.60 -35.47
C LEU A 769 -10.42 32.13 -36.86
N ARG A 770 -10.40 33.46 -37.02
CA ARG A 770 -10.54 34.14 -38.31
C ARG A 770 -9.20 34.15 -39.05
N GLY A 771 -9.17 33.73 -40.31
CA GLY A 771 -7.96 33.70 -41.13
C GLY A 771 -7.54 35.11 -41.58
N VAL A 772 -6.23 35.40 -41.56
CA VAL A 772 -5.68 36.64 -42.12
C VAL A 772 -5.78 36.57 -43.66
N PRO A 773 -6.29 37.61 -44.36
CA PRO A 773 -6.27 37.62 -45.82
C PRO A 773 -4.81 37.60 -46.30
N ALA A 774 -4.41 36.56 -47.02
CA ALA A 774 -3.09 36.53 -47.66
C ALA A 774 -3.04 37.60 -48.78
N PRO A 775 -1.96 38.39 -48.90
CA PRO A 775 -1.84 39.35 -50.00
C PRO A 775 -1.76 38.61 -51.34
N ILE A 776 -2.50 39.12 -52.33
CA ILE A 776 -2.56 38.61 -53.69
C ILE A 776 -1.14 38.61 -54.29
N ARG A 777 -0.59 37.43 -54.61
CA ARG A 777 0.65 37.29 -55.39
C ARG A 777 0.34 36.66 -56.75
N GLN A 778 0.81 37.32 -57.80
CA GLN A 778 0.86 36.84 -59.18
C GLN A 778 1.65 35.53 -59.32
N PRO A 779 1.38 34.70 -60.35
CA PRO A 779 1.91 33.34 -60.42
C PRO A 779 3.39 33.36 -60.82
N ALA A 780 4.23 32.72 -60.03
CA ALA A 780 5.57 32.33 -60.45
C ALA A 780 5.80 30.87 -60.08
N HIS A 781 6.29 30.12 -61.06
CA HIS A 781 6.68 28.72 -60.99
C HIS A 781 7.65 28.45 -59.83
N SER A 782 7.43 27.36 -59.08
CA SER A 782 8.34 26.20 -58.99
C SER A 782 8.29 25.45 -57.64
N SER A 783 8.51 24.14 -57.79
CA SER A 783 9.00 23.16 -56.81
C SER A 783 8.13 22.78 -55.59
N VAL A 784 7.49 21.62 -55.76
CA VAL A 784 7.02 20.72 -54.70
C VAL A 784 8.21 20.32 -53.81
N ARG A 785 8.13 20.63 -52.51
CA ARG A 785 8.83 19.92 -51.45
C ARG A 785 7.80 19.48 -50.41
N SER A 786 7.60 18.17 -50.33
CA SER A 786 6.87 17.49 -49.27
C SER A 786 7.60 17.69 -47.94
N LEU A 787 6.93 18.35 -47.00
CA LEU A 787 7.32 18.39 -45.59
C LEU A 787 6.42 17.43 -44.82
N THR A 788 7.02 16.31 -44.45
CA THR A 788 6.51 15.31 -43.52
C THR A 788 6.42 15.94 -42.13
N VAL A 789 5.21 16.06 -41.57
CA VAL A 789 5.03 16.36 -40.14
C VAL A 789 4.77 15.05 -39.42
N SER A 790 5.67 14.72 -38.50
CA SER A 790 5.61 13.56 -37.62
C SER A 790 4.50 13.72 -36.58
N SER A 791 3.42 12.94 -36.72
CA SER A 791 2.44 12.72 -35.64
C SER A 791 2.88 11.51 -34.79
N SER A 792 3.61 11.76 -33.72
CA SER A 792 3.79 10.77 -32.65
C SER A 792 2.69 10.95 -31.60
N ALA A 793 1.56 10.27 -31.80
CA ALA A 793 0.58 10.00 -30.76
C ALA A 793 0.32 8.49 -30.76
N GLN A 794 1.08 7.78 -29.93
CA GLN A 794 0.88 6.36 -29.66
C GLN A 794 -0.46 6.18 -28.93
N SER A 795 -1.49 5.78 -29.68
CA SER A 795 -2.69 5.19 -29.10
C SER A 795 -2.32 3.82 -28.52
N ARG A 796 -2.14 3.76 -27.20
CA ARG A 796 -2.10 2.48 -26.47
C ARG A 796 -3.52 1.89 -26.48
N ARG A 797 -3.63 0.69 -27.05
CA ARG A 797 -4.82 -0.14 -26.97
C ARG A 797 -5.01 -0.58 -25.52
N LEU A 798 -6.08 -0.11 -24.87
CA LEU A 798 -6.65 -0.76 -23.70
C LEU A 798 -7.45 -1.98 -24.18
N SER A 799 -6.89 -3.15 -23.91
CA SER A 799 -7.56 -4.44 -24.02
C SER A 799 -8.19 -4.79 -22.68
N GLY A 800 -9.46 -5.16 -22.69
CA GLY A 800 -10.06 -5.93 -21.60
C GLY A 800 -11.24 -5.26 -20.92
N VAL A 801 -12.38 -5.94 -21.02
CA VAL A 801 -13.59 -5.81 -20.19
C VAL A 801 -14.48 -4.59 -20.47
N GLY A 802 -15.66 -4.88 -21.05
CA GLY A 802 -16.76 -3.93 -21.17
C GLY A 802 -17.23 -3.60 -22.59
N ARG A 803 -16.85 -4.36 -23.63
CA ARG A 803 -17.56 -4.31 -24.93
C ARG A 803 -18.84 -5.16 -24.88
N ALA A 804 -19.79 -4.77 -24.03
CA ALA A 804 -21.20 -4.93 -24.39
C ALA A 804 -21.53 -3.77 -25.33
N SER A 805 -21.19 -3.95 -26.60
CA SER A 805 -21.52 -2.98 -27.63
C SER A 805 -23.03 -2.81 -27.70
N ARG A 806 -23.49 -1.56 -27.61
CA ARG A 806 -24.83 -1.08 -27.97
C ARG A 806 -25.28 -1.57 -29.37
N ALA A 807 -24.36 -2.13 -30.16
CA ALA A 807 -24.61 -2.85 -31.41
C ALA A 807 -25.49 -4.10 -31.27
N ALA A 808 -25.54 -4.75 -30.09
CA ALA A 808 -26.34 -5.97 -29.91
C ALA A 808 -27.86 -5.73 -29.78
N LEU A 809 -28.30 -4.46 -29.62
CA LEU A 809 -29.72 -4.08 -29.62
C LEU A 809 -30.10 -3.15 -30.79
N ALA A 810 -29.15 -2.82 -31.67
CA ALA A 810 -29.36 -1.92 -32.81
C ALA A 810 -29.77 -2.63 -34.11
N GLY A 811 -30.09 -3.93 -34.06
CA GLY A 811 -30.36 -4.76 -35.23
C GLY A 811 -31.79 -4.73 -35.78
N ALA A 812 -32.70 -3.92 -35.22
CA ALA A 812 -34.14 -4.02 -35.54
C ALA A 812 -34.79 -2.76 -36.15
N PHE A 813 -34.06 -1.66 -36.34
CA PHE A 813 -34.63 -0.44 -36.91
C PHE A 813 -33.71 0.19 -37.98
N PRO A 814 -34.25 0.70 -39.11
CA PRO A 814 -33.46 1.42 -40.09
C PRO A 814 -32.85 2.69 -39.46
N GLN A 815 -31.57 2.94 -39.71
CA GLN A 815 -30.91 4.17 -39.29
C GLN A 815 -31.60 5.38 -39.99
N PRO A 816 -31.92 6.45 -39.26
CA PRO A 816 -32.59 7.62 -39.84
C PRO A 816 -31.75 8.25 -40.96
N THR A 817 -32.39 8.68 -42.04
CA THR A 817 -31.69 9.37 -43.14
C THR A 817 -31.24 10.77 -42.71
N ALA A 818 -30.33 11.40 -43.46
CA ALA A 818 -29.93 12.79 -43.19
C ALA A 818 -31.11 13.78 -43.23
N ALA A 819 -32.13 13.51 -44.06
CA ALA A 819 -33.34 14.32 -44.12
C ALA A 819 -34.22 14.13 -42.87
N ASP A 820 -34.31 12.91 -42.34
CA ASP A 820 -35.03 12.62 -41.09
C ASP A 820 -34.35 13.30 -39.90
N LEU A 821 -33.01 13.21 -39.83
CA LEU A 821 -32.22 13.86 -38.77
C LEU A 821 -32.37 15.38 -38.79
N ARG A 822 -32.34 16.02 -39.96
CA ARG A 822 -32.59 17.48 -40.09
C ARG A 822 -33.98 17.87 -39.61
N ARG A 823 -35.01 17.10 -39.97
CA ARG A 823 -36.39 17.35 -39.52
C ARG A 823 -36.52 17.23 -38.00
N MET A 824 -35.83 16.28 -37.39
CA MET A 824 -35.80 16.11 -35.94
C MET A 824 -35.08 17.27 -35.23
N LEU A 825 -34.04 17.83 -35.84
CA LEU A 825 -33.23 18.91 -35.28
C LEU A 825 -33.87 20.29 -35.39
N ALA A 826 -34.70 20.54 -36.41
CA ALA A 826 -35.26 21.86 -36.72
C ALA A 826 -35.87 22.62 -35.51
N PRO A 827 -36.60 21.98 -34.56
CA PRO A 827 -37.12 22.68 -33.38
C PRO A 827 -36.09 23.04 -32.30
N TYR A 828 -34.87 22.50 -32.40
CA TYR A 828 -33.84 22.50 -31.35
C TYR A 828 -32.53 23.19 -31.76
N VAL A 829 -32.49 23.80 -32.95
CA VAL A 829 -31.35 24.55 -33.46
C VAL A 829 -31.75 25.98 -33.76
N THR A 830 -30.78 26.88 -33.68
CA THR A 830 -30.96 28.30 -33.93
C THR A 830 -31.28 28.54 -35.41
N MET A 831 -32.28 29.39 -35.64
CA MET A 831 -32.72 29.77 -36.99
C MET A 831 -32.73 31.28 -37.12
N TRP A 832 -32.47 31.77 -38.33
CA TRP A 832 -32.65 33.18 -38.68
C TRP A 832 -33.29 33.32 -40.06
N GLY A 833 -33.79 34.52 -40.36
CA GLY A 833 -34.42 34.83 -41.64
C GLY A 833 -34.47 36.33 -41.89
N THR A 834 -34.79 36.70 -43.13
CA THR A 834 -35.00 38.10 -43.52
C THR A 834 -36.21 38.69 -42.83
N ASP A 835 -36.26 40.01 -42.74
CA ASP A 835 -37.49 40.72 -42.37
C ASP A 835 -38.57 40.43 -43.44
N PRO A 836 -39.78 39.98 -43.07
CA PRO A 836 -40.83 39.69 -44.04
C PRO A 836 -41.43 40.94 -44.71
N ILE A 837 -41.16 42.13 -44.18
CA ILE A 837 -41.64 43.42 -44.72
C ILE A 837 -40.69 43.93 -45.82
N TRP A 838 -39.40 43.59 -45.76
CA TRP A 838 -38.35 44.18 -46.58
C TRP A 838 -37.63 43.16 -47.45
N ASP A 839 -37.52 43.46 -48.75
CA ASP A 839 -36.53 42.77 -49.58
C ASP A 839 -35.13 43.23 -49.14
N SER A 840 -34.28 42.28 -48.76
CA SER A 840 -32.90 42.49 -48.34
C SER A 840 -32.06 41.23 -48.64
N ALA A 841 -30.73 41.32 -48.46
CA ALA A 841 -29.89 40.13 -48.56
C ALA A 841 -30.35 39.09 -47.53
N ALA A 842 -30.47 37.82 -47.95
CA ALA A 842 -30.77 36.74 -47.03
C ALA A 842 -29.52 36.36 -46.22
N PRO A 843 -29.64 36.11 -44.91
CA PRO A 843 -28.51 35.61 -44.12
C PRO A 843 -28.18 34.18 -44.57
N ASP A 844 -26.91 33.79 -44.46
CA ASP A 844 -26.46 32.44 -44.82
C ASP A 844 -27.17 31.38 -43.96
N GLN A 845 -27.88 30.42 -44.57
CA GLN A 845 -28.63 29.41 -43.83
C GLN A 845 -28.05 28.00 -43.97
N PRO A 846 -28.02 27.21 -42.88
CA PRO A 846 -28.29 27.60 -41.48
C PRO A 846 -27.09 28.35 -40.85
N PRO A 847 -27.28 29.06 -39.71
CA PRO A 847 -26.16 29.70 -39.01
C PRO A 847 -25.11 28.68 -38.55
N THR A 848 -23.84 29.10 -38.58
CA THR A 848 -22.69 28.30 -38.12
C THR A 848 -22.04 28.93 -36.89
N VAL A 849 -21.05 28.28 -36.29
CA VAL A 849 -20.31 28.85 -35.13
C VAL A 849 -19.70 30.23 -35.48
N ALA A 850 -19.31 30.43 -36.74
CA ALA A 850 -18.78 31.70 -37.24
C ALA A 850 -19.78 32.87 -37.18
N ALA A 851 -21.09 32.59 -37.13
CA ALA A 851 -22.12 33.60 -36.97
C ALA A 851 -22.17 34.20 -35.55
N PHE A 852 -21.45 33.61 -34.59
CA PHE A 852 -21.42 34.01 -33.19
C PHE A 852 -19.98 34.34 -32.79
N PRO A 853 -19.40 35.45 -33.26
CA PRO A 853 -17.96 35.72 -33.15
C PRO A 853 -17.41 35.78 -31.72
N ASP A 854 -18.26 36.04 -30.73
CA ASP A 854 -17.87 36.16 -29.31
C ASP A 854 -17.97 34.84 -28.53
N HIS A 855 -18.15 33.70 -29.20
CA HIS A 855 -18.09 32.40 -28.53
C HIS A 855 -16.68 32.17 -27.96
N VAL A 856 -16.59 31.64 -26.75
CA VAL A 856 -15.32 31.31 -26.08
C VAL A 856 -14.92 29.85 -26.29
N SER A 857 -15.89 29.01 -26.67
CA SER A 857 -15.70 27.59 -26.88
C SER A 857 -16.67 27.08 -27.95
N TYR A 858 -16.40 25.91 -28.51
CA TYR A 858 -17.35 25.25 -29.38
C TYR A 858 -17.25 23.74 -29.26
N ALA A 859 -18.32 23.04 -29.58
CA ALA A 859 -18.31 21.59 -29.65
C ALA A 859 -19.26 21.07 -30.72
N THR A 860 -18.98 19.86 -31.22
CA THR A 860 -19.81 19.19 -32.22
C THR A 860 -19.89 17.70 -31.96
N GLY A 861 -20.92 17.04 -32.50
CA GLY A 861 -21.20 15.64 -32.20
C GLY A 861 -21.92 15.43 -30.86
N LEU A 862 -22.53 16.48 -30.29
CA LEU A 862 -23.19 16.42 -28.99
C LEU A 862 -24.60 15.83 -29.07
N THR A 863 -25.07 15.20 -27.99
CA THR A 863 -26.43 14.68 -27.86
C THR A 863 -27.36 15.63 -27.14
N LEU A 864 -28.62 15.62 -27.56
CA LEU A 864 -29.74 16.21 -26.85
C LEU A 864 -30.55 15.12 -26.14
N ASP A 865 -31.18 15.48 -25.03
CA ASP A 865 -32.01 14.55 -24.23
C ASP A 865 -33.40 14.35 -24.86
N GLU A 866 -33.86 15.33 -25.64
CA GLU A 866 -35.19 15.40 -26.24
C GLU A 866 -35.38 14.48 -27.45
N ILE A 867 -34.28 14.07 -28.09
CA ILE A 867 -34.31 13.41 -29.39
C ILE A 867 -33.33 12.24 -29.44
N SER A 868 -33.44 11.44 -30.50
CA SER A 868 -32.57 10.29 -30.73
C SER A 868 -31.09 10.66 -30.62
N PRO A 869 -30.25 9.82 -29.98
CA PRO A 869 -28.82 10.09 -29.88
C PRO A 869 -28.14 10.16 -31.26
N TYR A 870 -28.73 9.62 -32.32
CA TYR A 870 -28.20 9.77 -33.68
C TYR A 870 -28.30 11.21 -34.23
N ALA A 871 -29.21 12.02 -33.70
CA ALA A 871 -29.30 13.44 -34.02
C ALA A 871 -28.28 14.22 -33.18
N ARG A 872 -27.15 14.56 -33.80
CA ARG A 872 -26.09 15.33 -33.18
C ARG A 872 -26.26 16.82 -33.43
N VAL A 873 -25.73 17.65 -32.54
CA VAL A 873 -25.71 19.12 -32.67
C VAL A 873 -24.31 19.69 -32.56
N THR A 874 -24.15 20.91 -33.05
CA THR A 874 -23.01 21.79 -32.79
C THR A 874 -23.44 22.87 -31.79
N VAL A 875 -22.53 23.29 -30.91
CA VAL A 875 -22.76 24.37 -29.95
C VAL A 875 -21.66 25.42 -30.05
N ALA A 876 -22.05 26.69 -29.98
CA ALA A 876 -21.17 27.82 -29.71
C ALA A 876 -21.37 28.25 -28.25
N GLY A 877 -20.34 28.09 -27.41
CA GLY A 877 -20.40 28.38 -25.98
C GLY A 877 -20.02 29.82 -25.66
N HIS A 878 -20.84 30.49 -24.85
CA HIS A 878 -20.66 31.86 -24.39
C HIS A 878 -20.57 31.90 -22.85
N GLU A 879 -19.72 32.79 -22.34
CA GLU A 879 -19.63 33.05 -20.91
C GLU A 879 -20.91 33.72 -20.40
N VAL A 880 -21.23 33.44 -19.13
CA VAL A 880 -22.31 34.11 -18.42
C VAL A 880 -21.73 35.01 -17.34
N HIS A 881 -22.35 36.17 -17.13
CA HIS A 881 -21.87 37.18 -16.21
C HIS A 881 -22.92 37.48 -15.15
N TRP A 882 -22.47 37.84 -13.96
CA TRP A 882 -23.33 38.21 -12.83
C TRP A 882 -23.57 39.72 -12.82
N ASP A 883 -24.84 40.14 -12.85
CA ASP A 883 -25.23 41.53 -12.64
C ASP A 883 -25.61 41.73 -11.16
N LYS A 884 -24.78 42.49 -10.44
CA LYS A 884 -24.95 42.71 -9.00
C LYS A 884 -26.20 43.54 -8.68
N ASP A 885 -26.56 44.50 -9.53
CA ASP A 885 -27.66 45.42 -9.28
C ASP A 885 -29.02 44.74 -9.48
N ARG A 886 -29.11 43.81 -10.43
CA ARG A 886 -30.32 43.04 -10.75
C ARG A 886 -30.40 41.70 -10.03
N GLY A 887 -29.27 41.19 -9.52
CA GLY A 887 -29.22 39.87 -8.89
C GLY A 887 -29.53 38.72 -9.86
N LEU A 888 -29.15 38.89 -11.12
CA LEU A 888 -29.42 37.95 -12.21
C LEU A 888 -28.15 37.64 -13.01
N TRP A 889 -28.17 36.49 -13.67
CA TRP A 889 -27.17 36.14 -14.67
C TRP A 889 -27.56 36.75 -16.02
N TYR A 890 -26.57 37.15 -16.82
CA TYR A 890 -26.80 37.57 -18.20
C TYR A 890 -25.74 37.01 -19.16
N CYS A 891 -26.10 36.91 -20.43
CA CYS A 891 -25.20 36.52 -21.51
C CYS A 891 -25.39 37.49 -22.67
N ASP A 892 -24.28 38.07 -23.15
CA ASP A 892 -24.26 38.92 -24.34
C ASP A 892 -23.80 38.10 -25.54
N ILE A 893 -24.62 38.08 -26.59
CA ILE A 893 -24.39 37.33 -27.82
C ILE A 893 -24.41 38.30 -28.99
N THR A 894 -23.27 38.44 -29.66
CA THR A 894 -23.19 39.11 -30.96
C THR A 894 -23.50 38.11 -32.06
N VAL A 895 -24.36 38.52 -33.00
CA VAL A 895 -24.78 37.72 -34.16
C VAL A 895 -24.38 38.44 -35.44
N ASP A 896 -23.53 37.80 -36.24
CA ASP A 896 -23.13 38.25 -37.57
C ASP A 896 -24.06 37.63 -38.63
N ALA A 897 -25.06 38.39 -39.05
CA ALA A 897 -26.03 37.99 -40.08
C ALA A 897 -25.66 38.49 -41.49
N GLY A 898 -24.39 38.89 -41.69
CA GLY A 898 -23.88 39.43 -42.95
C GLY A 898 -24.60 40.71 -43.39
N ASP A 899 -24.97 40.78 -44.66
CA ASP A 899 -25.50 41.99 -45.32
C ASP A 899 -27.02 42.18 -45.14
N SER A 900 -27.64 41.38 -44.26
CA SER A 900 -29.10 41.36 -44.07
C SER A 900 -29.60 42.62 -43.34
N TYR A 901 -30.73 43.17 -43.77
CA TYR A 901 -31.34 44.35 -43.14
C TYR A 901 -32.44 43.93 -42.15
N TYR A 902 -32.25 44.26 -40.87
CA TYR A 902 -33.15 43.89 -39.76
C TYR A 902 -33.62 42.42 -39.74
N PRO A 903 -32.71 41.42 -39.90
CA PRO A 903 -33.12 40.02 -39.89
C PRO A 903 -33.65 39.59 -38.52
N PHE A 904 -34.50 38.58 -38.51
CA PHE A 904 -34.99 37.94 -37.29
C PHE A 904 -34.15 36.71 -36.96
N VAL A 905 -33.79 36.53 -35.69
CA VAL A 905 -33.15 35.33 -35.15
C VAL A 905 -34.01 34.74 -34.03
N ARG A 906 -34.07 33.41 -33.98
CA ARG A 906 -34.65 32.66 -32.88
C ARG A 906 -33.60 31.71 -32.34
N LEU A 907 -33.06 32.04 -31.16
CA LEU A 907 -31.98 31.30 -30.53
C LEU A 907 -32.52 30.02 -29.89
N ALA A 908 -31.87 28.89 -30.17
CA ALA A 908 -31.99 27.66 -29.40
C ALA A 908 -30.80 27.58 -28.44
N LEU A 909 -31.07 27.55 -27.15
CA LEU A 909 -30.10 27.70 -26.08
C LEU A 909 -30.08 26.47 -25.18
N ALA A 910 -28.93 26.13 -24.64
CA ALA A 910 -28.78 25.13 -23.59
C ALA A 910 -27.64 25.53 -22.65
N ARG A 911 -27.66 25.11 -21.40
CA ARG A 911 -26.45 25.17 -20.57
C ARG A 911 -25.45 24.14 -21.11
N PHE A 912 -24.20 24.55 -21.22
CA PHE A 912 -23.13 23.79 -21.83
C PHE A 912 -21.95 23.64 -20.88
N GLN A 913 -21.56 22.40 -20.58
CA GLN A 913 -20.38 22.09 -19.78
C GLN A 913 -19.31 21.45 -20.67
N PRO A 914 -18.28 22.20 -21.09
CA PRO A 914 -17.23 21.70 -21.98
C PRO A 914 -16.46 20.52 -21.38
N HIS A 915 -16.33 20.46 -20.05
CA HIS A 915 -15.63 19.39 -19.34
C HIS A 915 -16.61 18.33 -18.81
N SER A 916 -17.25 17.60 -19.72
CA SER A 916 -18.23 16.55 -19.38
C SER A 916 -17.83 15.18 -19.93
N VAL A 917 -18.31 14.12 -19.30
CA VAL A 917 -18.31 12.79 -19.93
C VAL A 917 -19.20 12.79 -21.17
N ILE A 918 -18.96 11.83 -22.07
CA ILE A 918 -19.76 11.67 -23.29
C ILE A 918 -21.25 11.58 -22.92
N ASP A 919 -22.09 12.27 -23.70
CA ASP A 919 -23.54 12.39 -23.52
C ASP A 919 -24.04 13.24 -22.32
N ALA A 920 -23.15 13.91 -21.58
CA ALA A 920 -23.50 14.79 -20.45
C ALA A 920 -23.29 16.30 -20.70
N HIS A 921 -22.98 16.73 -21.92
CA HIS A 921 -22.47 18.08 -22.18
C HIS A 921 -23.55 19.18 -22.16
N LEU A 922 -24.78 18.85 -22.56
CA LEU A 922 -25.85 19.83 -22.80
C LEU A 922 -27.05 19.55 -21.91
N SER A 923 -27.62 20.62 -21.35
CA SER A 923 -28.95 20.58 -20.77
C SER A 923 -30.02 20.32 -21.84
N ARG A 924 -31.26 20.20 -21.39
CA ARG A 924 -32.42 20.37 -22.25
C ARG A 924 -32.45 21.74 -22.93
N VAL A 925 -33.00 21.81 -24.12
CA VAL A 925 -33.03 22.99 -25.01
C VAL A 925 -34.14 23.95 -24.62
N THR A 926 -33.79 25.23 -24.61
CA THR A 926 -34.67 26.38 -24.38
C THR A 926 -34.68 27.25 -25.62
N VAL A 927 -35.85 27.51 -26.20
CA VAL A 927 -35.96 28.37 -27.38
C VAL A 927 -36.38 29.77 -26.93
N ALA A 928 -35.58 30.78 -27.27
CA ALA A 928 -35.89 32.18 -26.97
C ALA A 928 -36.95 32.74 -27.94
N ASP A 929 -37.49 33.92 -27.59
CA ASP A 929 -38.35 34.69 -28.47
C ASP A 929 -37.59 35.18 -29.72
N PHE A 930 -38.32 35.55 -30.77
CA PHE A 930 -37.75 36.11 -31.99
C PHE A 930 -37.18 37.51 -31.75
N MET A 931 -35.87 37.70 -31.94
CA MET A 931 -35.24 39.02 -31.87
C MET A 931 -34.91 39.55 -33.26
N GLN A 932 -35.19 40.83 -33.45
CA GLN A 932 -34.80 41.57 -34.66
C GLN A 932 -33.42 42.18 -34.45
N LEU A 933 -32.48 41.88 -35.35
CA LEU A 933 -31.09 42.32 -35.25
C LEU A 933 -30.91 43.69 -35.92
N VAL A 934 -30.46 44.69 -35.15
CA VAL A 934 -30.19 46.03 -35.70
C VAL A 934 -28.99 45.97 -36.66
N PRO A 935 -29.03 46.63 -37.84
CA PRO A 935 -27.93 46.64 -38.78
C PRO A 935 -26.81 47.62 -38.39
N ASN A 936 -25.60 47.33 -38.84
CA ASN A 936 -24.44 48.19 -38.68
C ASN A 936 -24.63 49.53 -39.42
N ARG A 937 -24.11 50.61 -38.84
CA ARG A 937 -24.06 51.95 -39.46
C ARG A 937 -22.71 52.60 -39.18
N THR A 938 -22.11 53.19 -40.20
CA THR A 938 -20.90 54.00 -40.05
C THR A 938 -21.19 55.41 -40.54
N ALA A 939 -21.22 56.38 -39.64
CA ALA A 939 -21.35 57.79 -39.96
C ALA A 939 -19.99 58.48 -39.82
N ARG A 940 -19.58 59.20 -40.85
CA ARG A 940 -18.37 60.02 -40.89
C ARG A 940 -18.75 61.46 -41.22
N VAL A 941 -18.23 62.39 -40.42
CA VAL A 941 -18.36 63.83 -40.61
C VAL A 941 -16.96 64.41 -40.77
N GLU A 942 -16.70 65.08 -41.90
CA GLU A 942 -15.47 65.80 -42.17
C GLU A 942 -15.75 67.32 -42.18
N ILE A 943 -15.16 68.03 -41.22
CA ILE A 943 -15.47 69.42 -40.92
C ILE A 943 -14.44 70.33 -41.60
N GLY A 944 -14.89 71.10 -42.60
CA GLY A 944 -14.08 72.08 -43.34
C GLY A 944 -14.29 73.51 -42.86
N SER A 945 -13.67 74.48 -43.57
CA SER A 945 -13.84 75.91 -43.30
C SER A 945 -15.21 76.40 -43.80
N GLY A 946 -16.25 76.25 -42.96
CA GLY A 946 -17.62 76.75 -43.21
C GLY A 946 -18.62 75.70 -43.67
N SER A 947 -18.25 74.42 -43.77
CA SER A 947 -19.17 73.31 -44.07
C SER A 947 -18.71 72.02 -43.40
N ALA A 948 -19.62 71.07 -43.25
CA ALA A 948 -19.33 69.70 -42.86
C ALA A 948 -19.84 68.74 -43.93
N ASP A 949 -18.96 67.88 -44.42
CA ASP A 949 -19.28 66.81 -45.35
C ASP A 949 -19.64 65.55 -44.56
N ILE A 950 -20.83 65.01 -44.78
CA ILE A 950 -21.38 63.87 -44.06
C ILE A 950 -21.46 62.68 -45.02
N THR A 951 -20.99 61.53 -44.55
CA THR A 951 -21.16 60.24 -45.23
C THR A 951 -21.66 59.21 -44.23
N VAL A 952 -22.78 58.54 -44.53
CA VAL A 952 -23.29 57.43 -43.73
C VAL A 952 -23.33 56.19 -44.60
N THR A 953 -22.79 55.08 -44.12
CA THR A 953 -22.73 53.81 -44.85
C THR A 953 -23.40 52.70 -44.05
N GLY A 954 -24.20 51.86 -44.73
CA GLY A 954 -24.80 50.66 -44.14
C GLY A 954 -25.75 49.95 -45.10
N PHE A 955 -26.39 48.88 -44.60
CA PHE A 955 -27.40 48.13 -45.36
C PHE A 955 -28.80 48.71 -45.18
N SER A 956 -29.59 48.80 -46.24
CA SER A 956 -31.01 49.21 -46.24
C SER A 956 -31.84 48.17 -47.00
N GLY A 957 -33.09 47.97 -46.58
CA GLY A 957 -34.06 47.15 -47.30
C GLY A 957 -34.69 47.92 -48.46
N THR A 958 -35.54 47.24 -49.24
CA THR A 958 -36.34 47.89 -50.28
C THR A 958 -37.82 47.60 -50.06
N ASN A 959 -38.67 48.58 -50.34
CA ASN A 959 -40.13 48.47 -50.21
C ASN A 959 -40.68 47.46 -51.24
N SER A 960 -41.16 46.30 -50.80
CA SER A 960 -41.59 45.21 -51.70
C SER A 960 -43.07 45.22 -52.09
N ALA A 961 -43.91 46.12 -51.56
CA ALA A 961 -45.36 45.88 -51.61
C ALA A 961 -46.02 46.13 -52.99
N VAL A 962 -46.71 45.06 -53.41
CA VAL A 962 -47.87 44.97 -54.33
C VAL A 962 -47.56 44.94 -55.83
N SER A 963 -46.86 43.89 -56.30
CA SER A 963 -46.94 43.49 -57.71
C SER A 963 -48.25 42.75 -58.07
N ALA A 964 -49.15 42.52 -57.12
CA ALA A 964 -50.34 41.66 -57.31
C ALA A 964 -51.63 42.42 -57.67
N GLU A 965 -51.81 43.68 -57.24
CA GLU A 965 -53.03 44.47 -57.51
C GLU A 965 -52.82 45.66 -58.45
N PHE A 966 -51.59 46.10 -58.68
CA PHE A 966 -51.26 47.18 -59.62
C PHE A 966 -50.08 46.78 -60.50
N PRO A 967 -50.28 46.35 -61.77
CA PRO A 967 -49.16 46.12 -62.66
C PRO A 967 -48.52 47.47 -63.04
N PRO A 968 -47.23 47.72 -62.75
CA PRO A 968 -46.59 48.94 -63.22
C PRO A 968 -46.32 48.84 -64.73
N ARG A 969 -46.52 49.95 -65.47
CA ARG A 969 -46.16 50.07 -66.90
C ARG A 969 -44.65 50.20 -67.15
N GLU A 970 -43.84 50.35 -66.09
CA GLU A 970 -42.37 50.43 -66.14
C GLU A 970 -41.75 49.62 -65.00
N LYS A 971 -40.51 49.15 -65.16
CA LYS A 971 -39.79 48.42 -64.09
C LYS A 971 -39.70 49.33 -62.85
N PRO A 972 -40.08 48.87 -61.64
CA PRO A 972 -39.90 49.66 -60.43
C PRO A 972 -38.42 49.98 -60.26
N VAL A 973 -38.10 51.27 -60.07
CA VAL A 973 -36.77 51.69 -59.64
C VAL A 973 -36.62 51.21 -58.20
N VAL A 974 -35.74 50.23 -57.98
CA VAL A 974 -35.41 49.73 -56.65
C VAL A 974 -34.68 50.86 -55.92
N GLN A 975 -35.35 51.48 -54.94
CA GLN A 975 -34.77 52.53 -54.09
C GLN A 975 -34.69 52.02 -52.64
N PRO A 976 -33.66 52.44 -51.87
CA PRO A 976 -33.59 52.20 -50.43
C PRO A 976 -34.89 52.61 -49.73
N ASN A 977 -35.38 51.80 -48.79
CA ASN A 977 -36.57 52.09 -48.00
C ASN A 977 -36.33 53.17 -46.92
N THR A 978 -35.09 53.65 -46.79
CA THR A 978 -34.68 54.63 -45.79
C THR A 978 -34.12 55.90 -46.41
N THR A 979 -34.46 57.04 -45.82
CA THR A 979 -33.87 58.34 -46.11
C THR A 979 -33.01 58.81 -44.92
N MET A 980 -31.91 59.50 -45.20
CA MET A 980 -31.04 60.08 -44.16
C MET A 980 -31.19 61.59 -44.17
N GLN A 981 -31.56 62.16 -43.03
CA GLN A 981 -31.65 63.61 -42.83
C GLN A 981 -30.60 64.07 -41.84
N VAL A 982 -29.99 65.23 -42.10
CA VAL A 982 -29.04 65.86 -41.20
C VAL A 982 -29.55 67.24 -40.81
N ALA A 983 -29.83 67.41 -39.52
CA ALA A 983 -30.23 68.69 -38.96
C ALA A 983 -29.05 69.36 -38.23
N LEU A 984 -28.69 70.58 -38.64
CA LEU A 984 -27.86 71.45 -37.83
C LEU A 984 -28.71 72.00 -36.69
N GLN A 985 -28.31 71.72 -35.45
CA GLN A 985 -28.99 72.18 -34.25
C GLN A 985 -28.11 73.10 -33.43
N ARG A 986 -28.73 74.04 -32.71
CA ARG A 986 -28.05 74.93 -31.75
C ARG A 986 -28.59 74.71 -30.35
N ARG A 987 -27.69 74.76 -29.36
CA ARG A 987 -28.00 74.58 -27.95
C ARG A 987 -28.64 75.84 -27.37
N ARG A 988 -29.83 75.71 -26.78
CA ARG A 988 -30.44 76.72 -25.90
C ARG A 988 -29.95 76.48 -24.47
N ALA A 989 -29.08 77.36 -23.99
CA ALA A 989 -28.45 77.23 -22.68
C ALA A 989 -29.43 77.13 -21.48
N SER A 990 -30.69 77.56 -21.65
CA SER A 990 -31.72 77.53 -20.60
C SER A 990 -32.45 76.19 -20.44
N ILE A 991 -32.26 75.21 -21.34
CA ILE A 991 -32.93 73.92 -21.29
C ILE A 991 -31.87 72.79 -21.23
N PRO A 992 -31.82 71.98 -20.17
CA PRO A 992 -30.86 70.89 -20.06
C PRO A 992 -31.25 69.67 -20.91
N GLY A 993 -30.26 68.87 -21.29
CA GLY A 993 -30.45 67.61 -22.03
C GLY A 993 -30.84 67.80 -23.51
N ASP A 994 -31.26 66.71 -24.16
CA ASP A 994 -31.54 66.67 -25.59
C ASP A 994 -32.71 67.58 -26.04
N LEU A 995 -33.60 67.95 -25.12
CA LEU A 995 -34.71 68.86 -25.38
C LEU A 995 -34.26 70.32 -25.56
N GLY A 996 -33.01 70.64 -25.21
CA GLY A 996 -32.45 71.99 -25.36
C GLY A 996 -31.90 72.33 -26.74
N TRP A 997 -32.03 71.44 -27.72
CA TRP A 997 -31.49 71.65 -29.07
C TRP A 997 -32.57 72.11 -30.05
N GLU A 998 -32.36 73.25 -30.70
CA GLU A 998 -33.25 73.79 -31.73
C GLU A 998 -32.70 73.52 -33.13
N ARG A 999 -33.56 73.11 -34.08
CA ARG A 999 -33.16 72.91 -35.50
C ARG A 999 -33.00 74.27 -36.19
N LEU A 1000 -31.84 74.51 -36.81
CA LEU A 1000 -31.54 75.69 -37.61
C LEU A 1000 -31.70 75.43 -39.11
N ASN A 1001 -31.19 74.29 -39.57
CA ASN A 1001 -31.23 73.86 -40.97
C ASN A 1001 -31.33 72.33 -41.01
N GLU A 1002 -31.92 71.78 -42.06
CA GLU A 1002 -32.06 70.34 -42.29
C GLU A 1002 -31.90 70.04 -43.78
N ILE A 1003 -31.07 69.05 -44.10
CA ILE A 1003 -30.90 68.56 -45.47
C ILE A 1003 -31.18 67.06 -45.52
N THR A 1004 -31.64 66.57 -46.67
CA THR A 1004 -31.69 65.13 -46.97
C THR A 1004 -30.42 64.75 -47.73
N LEU A 1005 -29.72 63.72 -47.27
CA LEU A 1005 -28.52 63.20 -47.94
C LEU A 1005 -28.87 62.45 -49.22
N GLU A 1006 -28.02 62.56 -50.24
CA GLU A 1006 -28.16 61.82 -51.49
C GLU A 1006 -27.72 60.37 -51.30
N ALA A 1007 -28.55 59.41 -51.70
CA ALA A 1007 -28.29 57.98 -51.56
C ALA A 1007 -27.65 57.39 -52.83
N ASN A 1008 -26.45 56.86 -52.71
CA ASN A 1008 -25.81 56.03 -53.73
C ASN A 1008 -25.78 54.57 -53.25
N PHE A 1009 -26.27 53.63 -54.06
CA PHE A 1009 -26.42 52.25 -53.62
C PHE A 1009 -25.95 51.23 -54.67
N ASN A 1010 -25.47 50.09 -54.16
CA ASN A 1010 -25.12 48.91 -54.95
C ASN A 1010 -25.70 47.67 -54.26
N GLY A 1011 -26.78 47.12 -54.83
CA GLY A 1011 -27.63 46.16 -54.12
C GLY A 1011 -28.27 46.81 -52.90
N PHE A 1012 -28.15 46.16 -51.74
CA PHE A 1012 -28.69 46.65 -50.45
C PHE A 1012 -27.70 47.52 -49.66
N ASN A 1013 -26.45 47.67 -50.13
CA ASN A 1013 -25.46 48.54 -49.50
C ASN A 1013 -25.65 49.98 -50.00
N VAL A 1014 -25.82 50.91 -49.08
CA VAL A 1014 -26.14 52.31 -49.36
C VAL A 1014 -25.12 53.22 -48.67
N VAL A 1015 -24.67 54.22 -49.42
CA VAL A 1015 -23.86 55.33 -48.96
C VAL A 1015 -24.67 56.60 -49.15
N TRP A 1016 -25.04 57.25 -48.05
CA TRP A 1016 -25.69 58.55 -48.05
C TRP A 1016 -24.66 59.66 -47.87
N SER A 1017 -24.63 60.65 -48.77
CA SER A 1017 -23.67 61.75 -48.71
C SER A 1017 -24.30 63.12 -48.92
N GLY A 1018 -23.73 64.15 -48.31
CA GLY A 1018 -24.18 65.54 -48.45
C GLY A 1018 -23.34 66.50 -47.62
N SER A 1019 -23.53 67.80 -47.81
CA SER A 1019 -22.75 68.84 -47.11
C SER A 1019 -23.68 69.84 -46.43
N VAL A 1020 -23.42 70.16 -45.16
CA VAL A 1020 -24.18 71.15 -44.37
C VAL A 1020 -23.30 72.37 -44.15
N ALA A 1021 -23.80 73.55 -44.49
CA ALA A 1021 -23.12 74.81 -44.15
C ALA A 1021 -23.07 75.02 -42.63
N LEU A 1022 -21.89 75.36 -42.10
CA LEU A 1022 -21.66 75.61 -40.69
C LEU A 1022 -21.52 77.11 -40.40
N PRO A 1023 -22.05 77.61 -39.27
CA PRO A 1023 -21.81 78.98 -38.84
C PRO A 1023 -20.32 79.19 -38.51
N GLU A 1024 -19.84 80.42 -38.67
CA GLU A 1024 -18.46 80.81 -38.35
C GLU A 1024 -18.16 80.53 -36.86
N GLY A 1025 -17.03 79.87 -36.57
CA GLY A 1025 -16.66 79.45 -35.22
C GLY A 1025 -17.48 78.29 -34.64
N ALA A 1026 -18.22 77.52 -35.47
CA ALA A 1026 -19.03 76.39 -35.00
C ALA A 1026 -18.25 75.40 -34.11
N LEU A 1027 -17.00 75.10 -34.47
CA LEU A 1027 -16.09 74.21 -33.72
C LEU A 1027 -15.54 74.80 -32.41
N GLU A 1028 -15.52 76.14 -32.29
CA GLU A 1028 -14.90 76.84 -31.15
C GLU A 1028 -15.91 77.09 -30.03
N THR A 1029 -17.21 77.06 -30.36
CA THR A 1029 -18.29 77.42 -29.44
C THR A 1029 -18.88 76.23 -28.69
N HIS A 1030 -18.79 74.99 -29.21
CA HIS A 1030 -19.48 73.81 -28.68
C HIS A 1030 -20.99 74.01 -28.45
N GLN A 1031 -21.59 74.92 -29.24
CA GLN A 1031 -23.01 75.28 -29.15
C GLN A 1031 -23.83 74.68 -30.30
N HIS A 1032 -23.19 73.96 -31.22
CA HIS A 1032 -23.85 73.37 -32.37
C HIS A 1032 -23.73 71.85 -32.36
N ARG A 1033 -24.66 71.16 -33.00
CA ARG A 1033 -24.51 69.73 -33.30
C ARG A 1033 -25.15 69.39 -34.63
N LEU A 1034 -24.64 68.35 -35.28
CA LEU A 1034 -25.31 67.71 -36.40
C LEU A 1034 -26.08 66.51 -35.85
N LEU A 1035 -27.39 66.48 -36.05
CA LEU A 1035 -28.23 65.32 -35.76
C LEU A 1035 -28.54 64.60 -37.07
N ILE A 1036 -27.94 63.43 -37.26
CA ILE A 1036 -28.24 62.52 -38.35
C ILE A 1036 -29.42 61.64 -37.93
N THR A 1037 -30.47 61.56 -38.75
CA THR A 1037 -31.65 60.74 -38.51
C THR A 1037 -31.93 59.88 -39.75
N GLU A 1038 -32.03 58.57 -39.56
CA GLU A 1038 -32.51 57.63 -40.57
C GLU A 1038 -34.02 57.43 -40.40
N ILE A 1039 -34.76 57.74 -41.45
CA ILE A 1039 -36.21 57.57 -41.51
C ILE A 1039 -36.51 56.43 -42.47
N GLU A 1040 -37.09 55.36 -41.94
CA GLU A 1040 -37.59 54.24 -42.72
C GLU A 1040 -39.05 54.47 -43.10
N THR A 1041 -39.35 54.27 -44.38
CA THR A 1041 -40.69 54.44 -44.95
C THR A 1041 -41.30 53.07 -45.27
N PHE A 1042 -42.47 52.77 -44.69
CA PHE A 1042 -43.19 51.51 -44.84
C PHE A 1042 -44.65 51.71 -45.26
N PHE A 1043 -45.21 50.70 -45.92
CA PHE A 1043 -46.63 50.71 -46.32
C PHE A 1043 -47.55 50.53 -45.12
N ARG A 1044 -48.71 51.22 -45.16
CA ARG A 1044 -49.79 51.02 -44.19
C ARG A 1044 -51.13 50.77 -44.88
N ASP A 1045 -52.05 50.20 -44.13
CA ASP A 1045 -53.45 50.07 -44.55
C ASP A 1045 -54.11 51.43 -44.74
N GLN A 1046 -55.15 51.45 -45.59
CA GLN A 1046 -56.04 52.60 -45.75
C GLN A 1046 -56.77 52.87 -44.43
N SER A 1047 -56.81 54.14 -44.04
CA SER A 1047 -57.55 54.65 -42.88
C SER A 1047 -58.75 55.48 -43.34
N ASP A 1048 -59.70 55.71 -42.44
CA ASP A 1048 -60.92 56.49 -42.73
C ASP A 1048 -60.64 57.93 -43.19
N ASP A 1049 -59.44 58.46 -42.88
CA ASP A 1049 -58.99 59.82 -43.24
C ASP A 1049 -58.33 59.89 -44.63
N ASP A 1050 -58.18 58.77 -45.35
CA ASP A 1050 -57.50 58.73 -46.65
C ASP A 1050 -58.44 59.01 -47.84
N PRO A 1051 -57.95 59.65 -48.92
CA PRO A 1051 -58.76 59.95 -50.11
C PRO A 1051 -59.28 58.67 -50.80
N ALA A 1052 -60.55 58.70 -51.24
CA ALA A 1052 -61.27 57.57 -51.85
C ALA A 1052 -60.75 57.12 -53.23
N VAL A 1053 -59.83 57.87 -53.85
CA VAL A 1053 -59.19 57.53 -55.13
C VAL A 1053 -57.68 57.55 -54.94
N ILE A 1054 -57.04 56.40 -55.12
CA ILE A 1054 -55.62 56.18 -54.84
C ILE A 1054 -54.81 56.33 -56.14
N THR A 1055 -53.84 57.26 -56.15
CA THR A 1055 -52.82 57.36 -57.21
C THR A 1055 -51.42 56.92 -56.72
N SER A 1056 -51.26 56.63 -55.43
CA SER A 1056 -49.99 56.17 -54.81
C SER A 1056 -50.29 55.47 -53.48
N PRO A 1057 -49.47 54.49 -53.06
CA PRO A 1057 -49.68 53.73 -51.82
C PRO A 1057 -49.52 54.59 -50.55
N PHE A 1058 -50.21 54.22 -49.46
CA PHE A 1058 -50.12 54.93 -48.18
C PHE A 1058 -48.84 54.56 -47.43
N LEU A 1059 -48.03 55.58 -47.13
CA LEU A 1059 -46.74 55.42 -46.45
C LEU A 1059 -46.82 55.94 -45.02
N ARG A 1060 -46.06 55.31 -44.12
CA ARG A 1060 -45.69 55.83 -42.80
C ARG A 1060 -44.18 55.86 -42.66
N GLU A 1061 -43.72 56.73 -41.78
CA GLU A 1061 -42.32 56.95 -41.50
C GLU A 1061 -42.02 56.62 -40.03
N ARG A 1062 -40.87 55.99 -39.77
CA ARG A 1062 -40.35 55.81 -38.42
C ARG A 1062 -38.84 56.04 -38.38
N VAL A 1063 -38.34 56.53 -37.25
CA VAL A 1063 -36.90 56.70 -37.04
C VAL A 1063 -36.28 55.36 -36.63
N VAL A 1064 -35.26 54.90 -37.35
CA VAL A 1064 -34.57 53.61 -37.12
C VAL A 1064 -33.08 53.76 -36.76
N TYR A 1065 -32.54 54.96 -36.91
CA TYR A 1065 -31.21 55.34 -36.47
C TYR A 1065 -31.18 56.85 -36.20
N ALA A 1066 -30.48 57.25 -35.15
CA ALA A 1066 -30.19 58.64 -34.86
C ALA A 1066 -28.79 58.74 -34.24
N ASP A 1067 -28.02 59.73 -34.66
CA ASP A 1067 -26.68 59.98 -34.16
C ASP A 1067 -26.38 61.47 -34.13
N ALA A 1068 -25.65 61.90 -33.10
CA ALA A 1068 -25.37 63.30 -32.85
C ALA A 1068 -23.86 63.56 -32.80
N PHE A 1069 -23.41 64.53 -33.59
CA PHE A 1069 -22.03 65.02 -33.62
C PHE A 1069 -21.97 66.43 -33.04
N GLU A 1070 -21.44 66.62 -31.83
CA GLU A 1070 -21.39 67.92 -31.14
C GLU A 1070 -20.24 68.79 -31.67
N LEU A 1071 -20.54 69.79 -32.50
CA LEU A 1071 -19.55 70.61 -33.20
C LEU A 1071 -18.78 71.53 -32.25
#